data_AF-A0A8H5T4F3-F1
#
_entry.id   AF-A0A8H5T4F3-F1
#
_cell.length_a   1.000
_cell.length_b   1.000
_cell.length_c   1.000
_cell.angle_alpha   90.00
_cell.angle_beta   90.00
_cell.angle_gamma   90.00
#
_symmetry.space_group_name_H-M   'P 1'
#
loop_
_entity.id
_entity.type
_entity.pdbx_description
1 polymer ?
#
loop_
_entity_poly.entity_id
_entity_poly.type
_entity_poly.pdbx_seq_one_letter_code
_entity_poly.pdbx_strand_id
1 'polypeptide(L)'
;MTSNIRNNPCPPILNIRDFVIEYLHVFLNHPAAMGDWRLLARSISVGATAEEISSLEIVSALIRLWQRQINIGPFQKWVNKALVMLFEDLAASAVDLEEYMRREAIRSRGHERVRLHSGIRLPEFGPALVILAFGKEAHHWEFSWDPCVEELSGEFWAGIRESRLEVPGAWIDDDRTEQDTRLGCRMMGELRVCLLDRIEYPWTAHQDVCGEGMQTWSAYDLCKKKVLELSIWSSNMVDMFDMADIQIDFMCLILSIGGSFWPRVQLAQNNPHQHHQLTIVMARGWFASCAAAYLVAFTAGASAYGIPAVSARAKDSGPKAVNISVPVDHFHNDTIYEPHSDKKFPLRYWFDAQYYRKGGPVIILAAGETSGEGRIPFLEHGILQMLANATGGIGVILEHRYYGTSFPVPDLKTENMRFLTTEQALADTAYFAENVKFPGLEEHNLTAHNTPYIIYGGSYAGAFAAFARKIYPDLFWGGISSSGVTAAVIDYWEYFEAARLFAPGDCAKVTQKLTRVIDDILLSKDKEQKKQLKIAFGLLGLQDDDFASAISRGIGGLQSNNWDPSEDSPDFGLYCASVSSDDILFASTRHLTPYVKKWLSSHGHKSETKYLTNRFLNYIGYIRSSVESDKSGGCQGKTVNECYSIRGSINETSLNQGSGRQWTYQTCTQWGYWQTGSGVPKGQLPMVSRLIDVEYSTIPCREEFNITTPPNVESINKLGGFNFSFPRVAIIDGEYDPWRAATPHKIGLPPRKSTVSEPYILIPYGVHHWDENGLDPDSTEIGLPPPAVAKAQQDIVDFTKAWLEEWDKKKGKTAQDL
;
A
#
# COMPACT_ATOMS: atom_id res chain seq x y z
N MET A 1 -8.42 -56.98 -17.80
CA MET A 1 -7.18 -57.43 -18.46
C MET A 1 -6.67 -56.30 -19.34
N THR A 2 -5.47 -55.80 -19.04
CA THR A 2 -4.49 -55.17 -19.95
C THR A 2 -4.89 -54.92 -21.43
N SER A 3 -4.94 -53.65 -21.85
CA SER A 3 -4.08 -53.06 -22.91
C SER A 3 -4.68 -51.76 -23.49
N ASN A 4 -3.92 -50.66 -23.37
CA ASN A 4 -3.71 -49.57 -24.36
C ASN A 4 -3.23 -48.27 -23.69
N ILE A 5 -2.09 -48.36 -22.98
CA ILE A 5 -1.21 -47.21 -22.74
C ILE A 5 -0.02 -47.35 -23.68
N ARG A 6 -0.24 -47.05 -24.96
CA ARG A 6 0.79 -46.82 -25.98
C ARG A 6 0.22 -45.83 -27.00
N ASN A 7 1.03 -44.81 -27.35
CA ASN A 7 0.79 -43.74 -28.34
C ASN A 7 0.54 -42.32 -27.79
N ASN A 8 1.22 -41.94 -26.71
CA ASN A 8 1.91 -40.65 -26.72
C ASN A 8 3.42 -40.94 -26.60
N PRO A 9 4.29 -40.31 -27.41
CA PRO A 9 5.73 -40.50 -27.28
C PRO A 9 6.20 -39.90 -25.96
N CYS A 10 6.97 -40.65 -25.17
CA CYS A 10 7.65 -40.08 -24.02
C CYS A 10 8.54 -38.91 -24.48
N PRO A 11 8.65 -37.81 -23.71
CA PRO A 11 9.73 -36.86 -23.89
C PRO A 11 11.08 -37.60 -23.89
N PRO A 12 12.08 -37.17 -24.67
CA PRO A 12 13.39 -37.79 -24.67
C PRO A 12 13.95 -37.76 -23.25
N ILE A 13 14.49 -38.90 -22.79
CA ILE A 13 14.94 -39.21 -21.42
C ILE A 13 15.20 -37.93 -20.60
N LEU A 14 14.15 -37.48 -19.90
CA LEU A 14 14.29 -36.44 -18.89
C LEU A 14 15.27 -36.98 -17.86
N ASN A 15 16.35 -36.23 -17.61
CA ASN A 15 17.12 -36.46 -16.40
C ASN A 15 16.13 -36.37 -15.23
N ILE A 16 16.18 -37.29 -14.28
CA ILE A 16 15.24 -37.30 -13.15
C ILE A 16 15.34 -35.96 -12.38
N ARG A 17 16.47 -35.24 -12.47
CA ARG A 17 16.62 -33.85 -11.99
C ARG A 17 15.63 -32.87 -12.65
N ASP A 18 15.49 -32.94 -13.96
CA ASP A 18 14.57 -32.08 -14.74
C ASP A 18 13.11 -32.51 -14.51
N PHE A 19 12.87 -33.81 -14.30
CA PHE A 19 11.56 -34.32 -13.87
C PHE A 19 11.10 -33.70 -12.54
N VAL A 20 11.97 -33.54 -11.54
CA VAL A 20 11.59 -32.89 -10.26
C VAL A 20 11.20 -31.41 -10.49
N ILE A 21 11.92 -30.70 -11.36
CA ILE A 21 11.62 -29.31 -11.70
C ILE A 21 10.24 -29.20 -12.38
N GLU A 22 9.96 -30.06 -13.37
CA GLU A 22 8.66 -30.08 -14.05
C GLU A 22 7.52 -30.56 -13.13
N TYR A 23 7.76 -31.52 -12.23
CA TYR A 23 6.76 -31.98 -11.24
C TYR A 23 6.36 -30.83 -10.28
N LEU A 24 7.33 -30.02 -9.83
CA LEU A 24 7.07 -28.83 -9.02
C LEU A 24 6.35 -27.73 -9.84
N HIS A 25 6.76 -27.53 -11.10
CA HIS A 25 6.15 -26.55 -12.00
C HIS A 25 4.68 -26.90 -12.31
N VAL A 26 4.37 -28.17 -12.57
CA VAL A 26 3.00 -28.69 -12.76
C VAL A 26 2.17 -28.61 -11.48
N PHE A 27 2.75 -28.89 -10.32
CA PHE A 27 2.06 -28.72 -9.04
C PHE A 27 1.60 -27.27 -8.80
N LEU A 28 2.45 -26.29 -9.15
CA LEU A 28 2.14 -24.86 -9.00
C LEU A 28 1.15 -24.34 -10.06
N ASN A 29 1.36 -24.69 -11.32
CA ASN A 29 0.66 -24.04 -12.45
C ASN A 29 -0.46 -24.88 -13.08
N HIS A 30 -0.46 -26.21 -12.89
CA HIS A 30 -1.40 -27.13 -13.55
C HIS A 30 -1.92 -28.25 -12.61
N PRO A 31 -2.54 -27.91 -11.45
CA PRO A 31 -2.92 -28.87 -10.43
C PRO A 31 -3.90 -29.96 -10.90
N ALA A 32 -4.68 -29.70 -11.96
CA ALA A 32 -5.56 -30.70 -12.57
C ALA A 32 -4.80 -31.87 -13.24
N ALA A 33 -3.56 -31.65 -13.69
CA ALA A 33 -2.71 -32.70 -14.28
C ALA A 33 -1.94 -33.50 -13.22
N MET A 34 -1.99 -33.11 -11.94
CA MET A 34 -1.14 -33.68 -10.89
C MET A 34 -1.33 -35.19 -10.70
N GLY A 35 -2.55 -35.72 -10.93
CA GLY A 35 -2.83 -37.15 -10.82
C GLY A 35 -1.96 -38.02 -11.74
N ASP A 36 -1.78 -37.59 -12.99
CA ASP A 36 -0.96 -38.31 -13.98
C ASP A 36 0.53 -38.21 -13.64
N TRP A 37 0.98 -37.06 -13.11
CA TRP A 37 2.36 -36.84 -12.70
C TRP A 37 2.73 -37.62 -11.43
N ARG A 38 1.81 -37.83 -10.48
CA ARG A 38 2.00 -38.75 -9.34
C ARG A 38 2.13 -40.21 -9.79
N LEU A 39 1.33 -40.64 -10.77
CA LEU A 39 1.46 -41.97 -11.38
C LEU A 39 2.79 -42.13 -12.12
N LEU A 40 3.23 -41.09 -12.84
CA LEU A 40 4.53 -41.08 -13.52
C LEU A 40 5.70 -41.13 -12.53
N ALA A 41 5.67 -40.34 -11.45
CA ALA A 41 6.67 -40.37 -10.39
C ALA A 41 6.85 -41.78 -9.80
N ARG A 42 5.73 -42.44 -9.47
CA ARG A 42 5.77 -43.84 -9.01
C ARG A 42 6.34 -44.77 -10.07
N SER A 43 5.90 -44.62 -11.33
CA SER A 43 6.36 -45.48 -12.42
C SER A 43 7.86 -45.37 -12.74
N ILE A 44 8.50 -44.21 -12.52
CA ILE A 44 9.94 -44.03 -12.75
C ILE A 44 10.80 -44.42 -11.54
N SER A 45 10.22 -44.48 -10.34
CA SER A 45 10.94 -44.78 -9.09
C SER A 45 10.80 -46.24 -8.63
N VAL A 46 9.91 -47.03 -9.22
CA VAL A 46 9.82 -48.48 -8.96
C VAL A 46 11.14 -49.17 -9.28
N GLY A 47 11.81 -49.69 -8.24
CA GLY A 47 13.07 -50.41 -8.36
C GLY A 47 14.33 -49.52 -8.36
N ALA A 48 14.18 -48.19 -8.25
CA ALA A 48 15.31 -47.28 -8.12
C ALA A 48 15.86 -47.27 -6.67
N THR A 49 17.18 -47.23 -6.53
CA THR A 49 17.84 -47.18 -5.23
C THR A 49 17.90 -45.76 -4.66
N ALA A 50 18.02 -45.64 -3.33
CA ALA A 50 18.26 -44.37 -2.65
C ALA A 50 19.54 -43.66 -3.13
N GLU A 51 20.51 -44.38 -3.69
CA GLU A 51 21.74 -43.80 -4.25
C GLU A 51 21.53 -43.16 -5.63
N GLU A 52 20.72 -43.79 -6.48
CA GLU A 52 20.31 -43.24 -7.78
C GLU A 52 19.43 -41.99 -7.59
N ILE A 53 18.50 -42.02 -6.62
CA ILE A 53 17.59 -40.90 -6.35
C ILE A 53 18.30 -39.76 -5.58
N SER A 54 19.32 -40.03 -4.76
CA SER A 54 20.14 -38.95 -4.15
C SER A 54 21.14 -38.30 -5.12
N SER A 55 21.20 -38.74 -6.40
CA SER A 55 22.02 -38.08 -7.43
C SER A 55 21.39 -36.80 -8.00
N LEU A 56 20.17 -36.48 -7.56
CA LEU A 56 19.33 -35.42 -8.12
C LEU A 56 19.61 -34.03 -7.56
N GLU A 57 20.25 -33.95 -6.38
CA GLU A 57 20.49 -32.71 -5.65
C GLU A 57 19.21 -31.87 -5.52
N ILE A 58 18.13 -32.45 -4.98
CA ILE A 58 16.81 -31.80 -4.90
C ILE A 58 16.92 -30.47 -4.15
N VAL A 59 17.76 -30.40 -3.11
CA VAL A 59 18.03 -29.15 -2.39
C VAL A 59 18.65 -28.09 -3.33
N SER A 60 19.62 -28.46 -4.16
CA SER A 60 20.25 -27.56 -5.14
C SER A 60 19.32 -27.20 -6.32
N ALA A 61 18.37 -28.06 -6.67
CA ALA A 61 17.36 -27.78 -7.69
C ALA A 61 16.34 -26.74 -7.18
N LEU A 62 15.90 -26.86 -5.92
CA LEU A 62 15.00 -25.90 -5.26
C LEU A 62 15.64 -24.51 -5.14
N ILE A 63 16.91 -24.43 -4.74
CA ILE A 63 17.66 -23.17 -4.68
C ILE A 63 17.69 -22.47 -6.06
N ARG A 64 17.91 -23.23 -7.15
CA ARG A 64 17.94 -22.68 -8.52
C ARG A 64 16.57 -22.31 -9.08
N LEU A 65 15.51 -23.00 -8.67
CA LEU A 65 14.12 -22.64 -8.96
C LEU A 65 13.79 -21.28 -8.32
N TRP A 66 14.16 -21.09 -7.06
CA TRP A 66 13.96 -19.84 -6.34
C TRP A 66 14.78 -18.68 -6.92
N GLN A 67 16.04 -18.93 -7.32
CA GLN A 67 16.88 -17.95 -8.04
C GLN A 67 16.30 -17.46 -9.37
N ARG A 68 15.24 -18.08 -9.91
CA ARG A 68 14.64 -17.70 -11.20
C ARG A 68 13.38 -16.85 -11.14
N GLN A 69 12.69 -16.71 -9.99
CA GLN A 69 11.56 -15.76 -9.88
C GLN A 69 11.11 -15.46 -8.43
N ILE A 70 11.03 -14.15 -8.15
CA ILE A 70 10.11 -13.43 -7.23
C ILE A 70 10.04 -13.83 -5.74
N ASN A 71 9.82 -12.80 -4.94
CA ASN A 71 9.68 -12.76 -3.48
C ASN A 71 8.40 -13.48 -2.96
N ILE A 72 8.04 -13.24 -1.69
CA ILE A 72 6.75 -13.53 -1.03
C ILE A 72 6.59 -14.95 -0.39
N GLY A 73 6.15 -14.96 0.88
CA GLY A 73 6.08 -16.15 1.76
C GLY A 73 5.08 -17.29 1.47
N PRO A 74 4.06 -17.20 0.59
CA PRO A 74 3.23 -18.36 0.23
C PRO A 74 4.06 -19.52 -0.34
N PHE A 75 5.11 -19.22 -1.11
CA PHE A 75 5.92 -20.19 -1.84
C PHE A 75 6.43 -21.35 -0.95
N GLN A 76 6.88 -21.06 0.28
CA GLN A 76 7.37 -22.09 1.22
C GLN A 76 6.31 -23.15 1.56
N LYS A 77 5.04 -22.73 1.77
CA LYS A 77 3.95 -23.68 2.06
C LYS A 77 3.60 -24.54 0.86
N TRP A 78 3.64 -23.98 -0.36
CA TRP A 78 3.40 -24.72 -1.59
C TRP A 78 4.54 -25.71 -1.88
N VAL A 79 5.80 -25.29 -1.78
CA VAL A 79 6.98 -26.15 -1.99
C VAL A 79 7.03 -27.28 -0.96
N ASN A 80 6.85 -26.99 0.34
CA ASN A 80 6.82 -28.05 1.36
C ASN A 80 5.71 -29.07 1.08
N LYS A 81 4.52 -28.63 0.65
CA LYS A 81 3.41 -29.52 0.27
C LYS A 81 3.72 -30.36 -0.98
N ALA A 82 4.37 -29.79 -1.98
CA ALA A 82 4.78 -30.49 -3.20
C ALA A 82 5.85 -31.55 -2.93
N LEU A 83 6.83 -31.22 -2.08
CA LEU A 83 7.90 -32.13 -1.67
C LEU A 83 7.36 -33.30 -0.86
N VAL A 84 6.45 -33.07 0.10
CA VAL A 84 5.79 -34.15 0.85
C VAL A 84 5.05 -35.09 -0.11
N MET A 85 4.30 -34.57 -1.10
CA MET A 85 3.63 -35.41 -2.11
C MET A 85 4.61 -36.23 -2.96
N LEU A 86 5.75 -35.66 -3.33
CA LEU A 86 6.80 -36.39 -4.06
C LEU A 86 7.41 -37.50 -3.18
N PHE A 87 7.71 -37.23 -1.90
CA PHE A 87 8.27 -38.22 -0.98
C PHE A 87 7.26 -39.33 -0.63
N GLU A 88 5.95 -39.04 -0.54
CA GLU A 88 4.90 -40.06 -0.48
C GLU A 88 4.95 -41.01 -1.70
N ASP A 89 5.15 -40.47 -2.91
CA ASP A 89 5.19 -41.25 -4.15
C ASP A 89 6.48 -42.09 -4.26
N LEU A 90 7.60 -41.57 -3.74
CA LEU A 90 8.87 -42.31 -3.62
C LEU A 90 8.77 -43.45 -2.59
N ALA A 91 8.21 -43.20 -1.41
CA ALA A 91 7.97 -44.25 -0.40
C ALA A 91 7.01 -45.32 -0.92
N ALA A 92 5.95 -44.94 -1.63
CA ALA A 92 5.02 -45.87 -2.27
C ALA A 92 5.69 -46.74 -3.37
N SER A 93 6.87 -46.34 -3.84
CA SER A 93 7.72 -47.07 -4.79
C SER A 93 8.79 -47.95 -4.11
N ALA A 94 8.69 -48.12 -2.80
CA ALA A 94 9.63 -48.86 -1.93
C ALA A 94 11.06 -48.27 -1.84
N VAL A 95 11.19 -46.96 -2.07
CA VAL A 95 12.44 -46.22 -1.83
C VAL A 95 12.63 -46.00 -0.33
N ASP A 96 13.78 -46.38 0.22
CA ASP A 96 14.17 -46.07 1.59
C ASP A 96 14.48 -44.57 1.71
N LEU A 97 13.51 -43.82 2.23
CA LEU A 97 13.62 -42.37 2.38
C LEU A 97 14.64 -41.94 3.45
N GLU A 98 14.92 -42.79 4.44
CA GLU A 98 15.85 -42.50 5.54
C GLU A 98 17.31 -42.58 5.04
N GLU A 99 17.64 -43.64 4.28
CA GLU A 99 18.95 -43.78 3.62
C GLU A 99 19.14 -42.76 2.47
N TYR A 100 18.05 -42.39 1.77
CA TYR A 100 18.06 -41.32 0.76
C TYR A 100 18.47 -39.97 1.38
N MET A 101 17.81 -39.52 2.45
CA MET A 101 18.14 -38.23 3.08
C MET A 101 19.51 -38.23 3.75
N ARG A 102 19.92 -39.35 4.33
CA ARG A 102 21.28 -39.49 4.88
C ARG A 102 22.35 -39.24 3.81
N ARG A 103 22.08 -39.56 2.54
CA ARG A 103 23.00 -39.31 1.41
C ARG A 103 22.89 -37.89 0.85
N GLU A 104 21.69 -37.35 0.70
CA GLU A 104 21.46 -35.95 0.28
C GLU A 104 22.15 -34.98 1.26
N ALA A 105 22.02 -35.21 2.57
CA ALA A 105 22.66 -34.42 3.63
C ALA A 105 24.20 -34.55 3.68
N ILE A 106 24.78 -35.61 3.10
CA ILE A 106 26.23 -35.76 2.92
C ILE A 106 26.70 -35.00 1.67
N ARG A 107 25.94 -35.05 0.57
CA ARG A 107 26.27 -34.36 -0.69
C ARG A 107 26.15 -32.83 -0.56
N SER A 108 25.13 -32.33 0.13
CA SER A 108 24.93 -30.89 0.34
C SER A 108 26.03 -30.20 1.16
N ARG A 109 26.80 -30.95 1.96
CA ARG A 109 27.98 -30.43 2.69
C ARG A 109 29.21 -30.17 1.80
N GLY A 110 29.14 -30.50 0.51
CA GLY A 110 30.25 -30.34 -0.46
C GLY A 110 30.41 -28.94 -1.08
N HIS A 111 29.70 -27.92 -0.61
CA HIS A 111 29.68 -26.57 -1.20
C HIS A 111 30.35 -25.49 -0.32
N GLU A 112 31.57 -25.75 0.14
CA GLU A 112 32.45 -24.71 0.72
C GLU A 112 33.51 -24.26 -0.30
N ARG A 113 33.35 -23.05 -0.90
CA ARG A 113 34.47 -22.23 -1.41
C ARG A 113 34.08 -20.79 -1.78
N VAL A 114 34.02 -19.93 -0.78
CA VAL A 114 34.34 -18.50 -0.95
C VAL A 114 35.43 -18.15 0.06
N ARG A 115 36.62 -17.75 -0.41
CA ARG A 115 37.73 -17.33 0.45
C ARG A 115 37.61 -15.83 0.73
N LEU A 116 37.26 -15.48 1.96
CA LEU A 116 37.24 -14.10 2.43
C LEU A 116 38.59 -13.41 2.22
N HIS A 117 38.56 -12.23 1.59
CA HIS A 117 39.59 -11.20 1.67
C HIS A 117 38.92 -9.98 2.27
N SER A 118 39.60 -9.27 3.18
CA SER A 118 39.01 -8.07 3.80
C SER A 118 38.84 -6.95 2.78
N GLY A 119 37.62 -6.38 2.71
CA GLY A 119 37.37 -5.12 1.98
C GLY A 119 36.51 -5.18 0.71
N ILE A 120 35.75 -6.25 0.45
CA ILE A 120 34.81 -6.31 -0.70
C ILE A 120 33.39 -6.58 -0.19
N ARG A 121 32.41 -5.75 -0.61
CA ARG A 121 30.98 -6.06 -0.49
C ARG A 121 30.61 -7.14 -1.51
N LEU A 122 29.98 -8.22 -1.06
CA LEU A 122 29.31 -9.19 -1.94
C LEU A 122 27.93 -8.66 -2.38
N PRO A 123 27.48 -8.96 -3.60
CA PRO A 123 26.05 -9.04 -3.91
C PRO A 123 25.48 -10.41 -3.50
N GLU A 124 24.14 -10.52 -3.56
CA GLU A 124 23.34 -11.76 -3.48
C GLU A 124 23.01 -12.30 -2.07
N PHE A 125 21.78 -12.01 -1.63
CA PHE A 125 21.07 -12.69 -0.53
C PHE A 125 20.29 -13.91 -1.06
N GLY A 126 20.11 -14.93 -0.23
CA GLY A 126 19.23 -16.08 -0.50
C GLY A 126 18.99 -16.94 0.74
N PRO A 127 17.89 -17.71 0.81
CA PRO A 127 17.51 -18.42 2.02
C PRO A 127 18.38 -19.64 2.30
N ALA A 128 18.76 -19.83 3.57
CA ALA A 128 19.46 -21.02 4.03
C ALA A 128 18.48 -22.05 4.62
N LEU A 129 18.64 -23.33 4.30
CA LEU A 129 17.90 -24.41 4.98
C LEU A 129 18.44 -24.54 6.41
N VAL A 130 17.70 -24.02 7.39
CA VAL A 130 18.11 -23.98 8.81
C VAL A 130 17.57 -25.14 9.64
N ILE A 131 16.43 -25.72 9.25
CA ILE A 131 15.89 -26.94 9.88
C ILE A 131 15.55 -27.95 8.79
N LEU A 132 16.07 -29.15 8.97
CA LEU A 132 15.73 -30.34 8.21
C LEU A 132 15.45 -31.47 9.21
N ALA A 133 14.18 -31.68 9.54
CA ALA A 133 13.74 -32.86 10.27
C ALA A 133 13.18 -33.88 9.27
N PHE A 134 13.47 -35.16 9.48
CA PHE A 134 12.97 -36.25 8.64
C PHE A 134 12.77 -37.51 9.47
N GLY A 135 11.88 -38.38 8.99
CA GLY A 135 11.55 -39.66 9.63
C GLY A 135 11.13 -40.71 8.61
N LYS A 136 10.68 -41.88 9.09
CA LYS A 136 10.36 -43.04 8.21
C LYS A 136 9.14 -42.85 7.30
N GLU A 137 8.32 -41.83 7.55
CA GLU A 137 7.12 -41.52 6.78
C GLU A 137 7.14 -40.05 6.37
N ALA A 138 6.67 -39.74 5.17
CA ALA A 138 6.84 -38.42 4.54
C ALA A 138 6.20 -37.24 5.30
N HIS A 139 5.22 -37.49 6.18
CA HIS A 139 4.59 -36.45 7.01
C HIS A 139 5.40 -36.10 8.28
N HIS A 140 6.44 -36.87 8.61
CA HIS A 140 7.41 -36.54 9.67
C HIS A 140 8.56 -35.65 9.17
N TRP A 141 8.38 -35.00 8.01
CA TRP A 141 9.43 -34.22 7.35
C TRP A 141 9.11 -32.73 7.44
N GLU A 142 10.07 -31.96 7.93
CA GLU A 142 9.94 -30.51 8.12
C GLU A 142 11.15 -29.80 7.52
N PHE A 143 10.87 -28.81 6.68
CA PHE A 143 11.86 -27.95 6.02
C PHE A 143 11.60 -26.49 6.44
N SER A 144 12.52 -25.92 7.21
CA SER A 144 12.52 -24.49 7.57
C SER A 144 13.67 -23.78 6.88
N TRP A 145 13.33 -22.66 6.23
CA TRP A 145 14.24 -21.85 5.43
C TRP A 145 14.32 -20.45 6.06
N ASP A 146 15.53 -19.98 6.34
CA ASP A 146 15.79 -18.66 6.89
C ASP A 146 16.15 -17.69 5.76
N PRO A 147 15.32 -16.68 5.46
CA PRO A 147 15.60 -15.70 4.43
C PRO A 147 16.66 -14.65 4.82
N CYS A 148 17.09 -14.57 6.10
CA CYS A 148 17.91 -13.49 6.63
C CYS A 148 18.90 -13.96 7.72
N VAL A 149 19.99 -14.62 7.33
CA VAL A 149 21.15 -14.80 8.24
C VAL A 149 21.91 -13.48 8.33
N GLU A 150 21.47 -12.58 9.22
CA GLU A 150 22.31 -11.48 9.68
C GLU A 150 23.43 -12.00 10.62
N GLU A 151 24.62 -11.49 10.39
CA GLU A 151 25.90 -11.94 10.95
C GLU A 151 26.12 -11.46 12.41
N LEU A 152 25.11 -11.63 13.29
CA LEU A 152 25.18 -11.27 14.72
C LEU A 152 24.70 -12.34 15.71
N SER A 153 24.24 -13.51 15.25
CA SER A 153 23.89 -14.63 16.15
C SER A 153 25.09 -15.16 16.97
N GLY A 154 26.33 -14.81 16.59
CA GLY A 154 27.55 -15.20 17.28
C GLY A 154 27.66 -14.72 18.74
N GLU A 155 27.20 -13.50 19.05
CA GLU A 155 27.26 -12.97 20.43
C GLU A 155 26.22 -13.64 21.34
N PHE A 156 25.04 -13.95 20.80
CA PHE A 156 23.98 -14.67 21.52
C PHE A 156 24.42 -16.09 21.92
N TRP A 157 25.06 -16.82 21.00
CA TRP A 157 25.54 -18.19 21.25
C TRP A 157 26.88 -18.29 21.99
N ALA A 158 27.56 -17.15 22.24
CA ALA A 158 28.67 -17.07 23.18
C ALA A 158 28.17 -17.15 24.64
N GLY A 159 27.13 -16.37 24.98
CA GLY A 159 26.61 -16.27 26.36
C GLY A 159 26.02 -17.55 26.93
N ILE A 160 25.31 -18.35 26.12
CA ILE A 160 24.68 -19.61 26.57
C ILE A 160 25.72 -20.69 26.96
N ARG A 161 26.99 -20.55 26.53
CA ARG A 161 28.01 -21.60 26.69
C ARG A 161 28.85 -21.52 27.97
N GLU A 162 28.80 -20.43 28.73
CA GLU A 162 29.58 -20.31 29.99
C GLU A 162 28.77 -20.61 31.27
N SER A 163 27.44 -20.51 31.25
CA SER A 163 26.59 -20.84 32.41
C SER A 163 25.91 -22.21 32.27
N ARG A 164 26.29 -23.16 33.12
CA ARG A 164 25.71 -24.52 33.17
C ARG A 164 24.20 -24.47 33.52
N LEU A 165 23.40 -25.21 32.76
CA LEU A 165 21.94 -25.43 32.88
C LEU A 165 21.54 -26.08 34.23
N GLU A 166 20.28 -26.27 34.65
CA GLU A 166 18.98 -26.48 33.96
C GLU A 166 17.77 -26.05 34.84
N VAL A 167 16.60 -25.78 34.24
CA VAL A 167 15.28 -26.23 34.77
C VAL A 167 14.28 -26.47 33.60
N PRO A 168 13.63 -27.65 33.49
CA PRO A 168 12.60 -27.92 32.48
C PRO A 168 11.15 -27.58 32.93
N GLY A 169 10.25 -27.31 31.97
CA GLY A 169 8.79 -27.35 32.16
C GLY A 169 8.03 -26.02 32.08
N ALA A 170 7.91 -25.42 30.88
CA ALA A 170 7.03 -24.28 30.57
C ALA A 170 6.61 -24.31 29.08
N TRP A 171 5.79 -25.28 28.64
CA TRP A 171 4.32 -25.40 28.77
C TRP A 171 3.53 -24.67 27.66
N ILE A 172 2.87 -25.46 26.81
CA ILE A 172 1.50 -25.22 26.33
C ILE A 172 0.70 -26.50 26.66
N ASP A 173 -0.55 -26.33 27.11
CA ASP A 173 -1.49 -27.42 27.40
C ASP A 173 -2.01 -28.11 26.12
N ASP A 174 -2.37 -29.39 26.24
CA ASP A 174 -3.66 -29.84 25.69
C ASP A 174 -4.21 -31.05 26.48
N ASP A 175 -5.16 -30.74 27.37
CA ASP A 175 -6.34 -31.50 27.82
C ASP A 175 -6.26 -32.98 28.34
N ARG A 176 -6.92 -33.20 29.50
CA ARG A 176 -7.53 -34.46 30.05
C ARG A 176 -6.73 -35.42 30.96
N THR A 177 -6.96 -35.21 32.25
CA THR A 177 -7.46 -36.19 33.27
C THR A 177 -6.89 -37.63 33.38
N GLU A 178 -6.26 -37.84 34.55
CA GLU A 178 -6.37 -39.00 35.47
C GLU A 178 -5.58 -40.31 35.28
N GLN A 179 -4.72 -40.56 36.30
CA GLN A 179 -4.40 -41.84 36.98
C GLN A 179 -3.59 -42.92 36.20
N ASP A 180 -2.62 -43.66 36.81
CA ASP A 180 -1.85 -43.49 38.05
C ASP A 180 -0.60 -44.44 38.04
N THR A 181 0.40 -44.18 38.89
CA THR A 181 1.44 -45.08 39.43
C THR A 181 2.64 -45.64 38.61
N ARG A 182 3.83 -45.27 39.12
CA ARG A 182 4.99 -46.11 39.57
C ARG A 182 6.22 -46.36 38.69
N LEU A 183 7.37 -46.01 39.30
CA LEU A 183 8.75 -46.38 38.95
C LEU A 183 8.99 -47.89 38.83
N GLY A 184 9.96 -48.29 38.01
CA GLY A 184 10.58 -49.61 38.12
C GLY A 184 11.67 -49.95 37.10
N CYS A 185 12.87 -50.32 37.58
CA CYS A 185 13.94 -50.88 36.77
C CYS A 185 13.54 -52.19 36.06
N ARG A 186 14.04 -52.38 34.82
CA ARG A 186 13.74 -53.50 33.91
C ARG A 186 14.19 -54.86 34.45
N MET A 187 13.54 -55.91 33.94
CA MET A 187 13.95 -57.31 34.07
C MET A 187 14.57 -57.79 32.75
N MET A 188 15.67 -58.53 32.83
CA MET A 188 16.13 -59.45 31.77
C MET A 188 16.33 -60.82 32.44
N GLY A 189 15.29 -61.65 32.42
CA GLY A 189 15.28 -62.88 33.22
C GLY A 189 15.37 -62.61 34.73
N GLU A 190 16.09 -63.46 35.46
CA GLU A 190 16.06 -63.52 36.93
C GLU A 190 16.96 -62.51 37.67
N LEU A 191 17.50 -61.48 37.00
CA LEU A 191 18.30 -60.43 37.66
C LEU A 191 17.91 -59.00 37.23
N ARG A 192 17.99 -58.08 38.19
CA ARG A 192 17.44 -56.73 38.14
C ARG A 192 18.43 -55.72 38.70
N VAL A 193 18.99 -54.84 37.86
CA VAL A 193 19.97 -53.81 38.27
C VAL A 193 19.74 -52.50 37.50
N CYS A 194 19.79 -51.38 38.21
CA CYS A 194 20.05 -50.03 37.70
C CYS A 194 21.15 -49.42 38.58
N LEU A 195 22.10 -48.67 38.02
CA LEU A 195 23.06 -47.83 38.75
C LEU A 195 23.75 -46.81 37.81
N LEU A 196 24.39 -45.81 38.40
CA LEU A 196 24.99 -44.61 37.79
C LEU A 196 26.52 -44.54 38.01
N ASP A 197 27.15 -43.61 37.26
CA ASP A 197 28.29 -42.73 37.66
C ASP A 197 29.75 -43.01 37.17
N ARG A 198 30.38 -41.93 36.61
CA ARG A 198 31.84 -41.60 36.43
C ARG A 198 32.68 -42.41 35.40
N ILE A 199 33.83 -41.97 34.83
CA ILE A 199 35.06 -41.31 35.37
C ILE A 199 35.90 -40.54 34.28
N GLU A 200 36.37 -39.33 34.63
CA GLU A 200 37.66 -38.60 34.36
C GLU A 200 38.25 -38.12 32.99
N TYR A 201 39.05 -37.04 33.13
CA TYR A 201 39.95 -36.27 32.23
C TYR A 201 41.40 -36.90 32.17
N PRO A 202 42.50 -36.33 31.60
CA PRO A 202 42.78 -34.96 31.05
C PRO A 202 43.61 -34.90 29.73
N TRP A 203 44.00 -33.69 29.29
CA TRP A 203 45.42 -33.25 29.15
C TRP A 203 45.53 -31.73 28.91
N THR A 204 46.65 -31.12 29.31
CA THR A 204 46.86 -29.66 29.48
C THR A 204 48.14 -29.16 28.80
N ALA A 205 48.19 -27.90 28.33
CA ALA A 205 49.42 -27.07 28.31
C ALA A 205 49.13 -25.55 28.15
N HIS A 206 49.81 -24.74 28.97
CA HIS A 206 49.98 -23.27 28.85
C HIS A 206 51.12 -22.92 27.83
N GLN A 207 51.61 -21.69 27.54
CA GLN A 207 51.47 -20.36 28.17
C GLN A 207 51.90 -19.19 27.23
N ASP A 208 51.55 -17.97 27.67
CA ASP A 208 51.84 -16.58 27.24
C ASP A 208 53.25 -16.18 26.69
N VAL A 209 53.34 -15.05 25.95
CA VAL A 209 53.97 -13.75 26.35
C VAL A 209 54.07 -12.73 25.16
N CYS A 210 54.04 -11.43 25.49
CA CYS A 210 53.88 -10.23 24.62
C CYS A 210 55.13 -9.73 23.83
N GLY A 211 54.95 -8.78 22.88
CA GLY A 211 56.04 -8.02 22.25
C GLY A 211 55.65 -6.87 21.26
N GLU A 212 55.59 -5.64 21.78
CA GLU A 212 55.60 -4.27 21.19
C GLU A 212 55.73 -3.95 19.67
N GLY A 213 54.88 -3.03 19.18
CA GLY A 213 55.32 -1.68 18.75
C GLY A 213 55.51 -1.31 17.26
N MET A 214 54.57 -0.54 16.67
CA MET A 214 54.86 0.62 15.76
C MET A 214 53.59 1.45 15.44
N GLN A 215 53.73 2.77 15.23
CA GLN A 215 52.64 3.71 14.92
C GLN A 215 52.64 4.18 13.46
N THR A 216 51.46 4.57 12.94
CA THR A 216 51.18 5.23 11.63
C THR A 216 51.48 4.35 10.39
N TRP A 217 50.74 4.39 9.28
CA TRP A 217 49.75 5.35 8.75
C TRP A 217 48.44 4.64 8.37
N SER A 218 47.28 5.33 8.42
CA SER A 218 46.01 4.78 7.90
C SER A 218 45.91 4.91 6.38
N ALA A 219 45.28 3.92 5.73
CA ALA A 219 45.13 3.84 4.28
C ALA A 219 44.07 4.81 3.69
N TYR A 220 44.00 6.04 4.20
CA TYR A 220 43.07 7.08 3.73
C TYR A 220 43.62 7.87 2.53
N ASP A 221 44.94 7.92 2.35
CA ASP A 221 45.60 8.69 1.27
C ASP A 221 45.93 7.89 -0.01
N LEU A 222 45.70 6.57 -0.05
CA LEU A 222 45.95 5.77 -1.26
C LEU A 222 44.74 5.61 -2.20
N CYS A 223 43.53 5.98 -1.76
CA CYS A 223 42.28 5.75 -2.52
C CYS A 223 41.67 7.02 -3.16
N LYS A 224 42.44 8.12 -3.25
CA LYS A 224 41.97 9.39 -3.82
C LYS A 224 42.64 9.82 -5.14
N LYS A 225 43.33 8.89 -5.82
CA LYS A 225 44.09 9.20 -7.05
C LYS A 225 44.03 8.11 -8.15
N LYS A 226 42.85 7.52 -8.38
CA LYS A 226 42.65 6.61 -9.54
C LYS A 226 41.19 6.47 -10.06
N VAL A 227 40.39 7.54 -9.99
CA VAL A 227 39.07 7.64 -10.67
C VAL A 227 38.98 8.96 -11.46
N LEU A 228 40.06 9.32 -12.15
CA LEU A 228 40.07 10.24 -13.28
C LEU A 228 40.94 9.58 -14.36
N GLU A 229 40.60 9.76 -15.63
CA GLU A 229 41.16 9.06 -16.81
C GLU A 229 40.72 7.59 -16.97
N LEU A 230 39.57 7.37 -17.61
CA LEU A 230 39.43 6.62 -18.88
C LEU A 230 37.96 6.56 -19.34
N SER A 231 37.39 7.72 -19.63
CA SER A 231 36.12 7.86 -20.33
C SER A 231 36.37 8.39 -21.75
N ILE A 232 36.71 7.51 -22.69
CA ILE A 232 36.85 7.76 -24.15
C ILE A 232 36.72 6.39 -24.84
N TRP A 233 36.07 6.35 -26.02
CA TRP A 233 35.82 5.16 -26.87
C TRP A 233 34.70 4.17 -26.46
N SER A 234 33.46 4.57 -26.76
CA SER A 234 32.52 3.71 -27.52
C SER A 234 31.50 4.56 -28.28
N SER A 235 31.95 5.18 -29.37
CA SER A 235 31.10 5.87 -30.34
C SER A 235 31.68 5.66 -31.73
N ASN A 236 30.81 5.56 -32.74
CA ASN A 236 31.09 5.32 -34.17
C ASN A 236 31.25 3.85 -34.60
N MET A 237 30.13 3.18 -34.91
CA MET A 237 29.99 2.43 -36.16
C MET A 237 28.51 2.12 -36.49
N VAL A 238 27.76 3.11 -36.98
CA VAL A 238 26.55 2.91 -37.78
C VAL A 238 26.55 3.98 -38.86
N ASP A 239 26.89 3.60 -40.09
CA ASP A 239 26.52 4.28 -41.33
C ASP A 239 26.92 3.41 -42.54
N MET A 240 26.23 3.62 -43.67
CA MET A 240 26.26 2.85 -44.94
C MET A 240 25.59 1.46 -44.85
N PHE A 241 24.52 1.13 -45.59
CA PHE A 241 24.00 1.71 -46.84
C PHE A 241 22.46 1.79 -46.91
N ASP A 242 21.96 2.83 -47.58
CA ASP A 242 20.64 2.86 -48.22
C ASP A 242 20.53 1.87 -49.39
N MET A 243 19.33 1.30 -49.60
CA MET A 243 18.69 1.23 -50.93
C MET A 243 17.16 1.22 -50.78
N ALA A 244 16.47 1.87 -51.71
CA ALA A 244 15.05 2.19 -51.65
C ALA A 244 14.15 1.29 -52.52
N ASP A 245 12.84 1.33 -52.23
CA ASP A 245 11.66 1.06 -53.05
C ASP A 245 11.51 -0.23 -53.87
N ILE A 246 10.33 -0.88 -53.76
CA ILE A 246 9.34 -1.11 -54.86
C ILE A 246 8.26 -2.16 -54.48
N GLN A 247 6.97 -1.80 -54.67
CA GLN A 247 5.75 -2.65 -54.81
C GLN A 247 5.33 -3.56 -53.63
N ILE A 248 4.06 -3.69 -53.19
CA ILE A 248 2.73 -3.72 -53.86
C ILE A 248 2.56 -4.90 -54.83
N ASP A 249 2.19 -6.10 -54.34
CA ASP A 249 0.85 -6.71 -54.60
C ASP A 249 0.63 -8.16 -54.06
N PHE A 250 -0.65 -8.45 -53.76
CA PHE A 250 -1.39 -9.74 -53.80
C PHE A 250 -1.06 -11.01 -52.92
N MET A 251 -1.99 -11.25 -51.97
CA MET A 251 -2.78 -12.47 -51.67
C MET A 251 -2.22 -13.93 -51.75
N CYS A 252 -2.42 -14.64 -50.63
CA CYS A 252 -3.02 -16.00 -50.44
C CYS A 252 -2.76 -17.19 -51.42
N LEU A 253 -2.11 -18.26 -50.90
CA LEU A 253 -2.49 -19.71 -50.88
C LEU A 253 -1.26 -20.48 -50.29
N ILE A 254 -1.26 -21.61 -49.54
CA ILE A 254 -2.07 -22.84 -49.51
C ILE A 254 -2.07 -23.44 -48.08
N LEU A 255 -3.19 -24.04 -47.66
CA LEU A 255 -3.25 -25.09 -46.64
C LEU A 255 -3.97 -26.31 -47.22
N SER A 256 -3.44 -27.53 -47.04
CA SER A 256 -4.16 -28.81 -47.24
C SER A 256 -3.33 -30.01 -46.79
N ILE A 257 -3.91 -30.91 -45.97
CA ILE A 257 -3.92 -32.40 -46.08
C ILE A 257 -4.69 -33.01 -44.87
N GLY A 258 -5.75 -33.79 -45.15
CA GLY A 258 -6.35 -34.87 -44.32
C GLY A 258 -7.08 -34.53 -42.99
N GLY A 259 -8.18 -35.20 -42.57
CA GLY A 259 -9.06 -36.15 -43.26
C GLY A 259 -9.94 -37.04 -42.33
N SER A 260 -11.23 -37.20 -42.68
CA SER A 260 -12.12 -38.38 -42.42
C SER A 260 -12.60 -38.77 -41.00
N PHE A 261 -13.94 -38.77 -40.74
CA PHE A 261 -14.82 -39.97 -40.57
C PHE A 261 -16.32 -39.60 -40.26
N TRP A 262 -17.25 -40.57 -40.31
CA TRP A 262 -18.74 -40.44 -40.25
C TRP A 262 -19.34 -41.54 -39.33
N PRO A 263 -20.59 -41.44 -38.78
CA PRO A 263 -21.79 -41.93 -39.53
C PRO A 263 -23.24 -41.45 -39.16
N ARG A 264 -24.11 -41.37 -40.19
CA ARG A 264 -25.56 -41.76 -40.33
C ARG A 264 -26.61 -41.67 -39.18
N VAL A 265 -27.77 -41.07 -39.49
CA VAL A 265 -29.18 -41.56 -39.23
C VAL A 265 -30.11 -41.16 -40.41
N GLN A 266 -31.24 -41.86 -40.64
CA GLN A 266 -32.23 -41.69 -41.75
C GLN A 266 -33.63 -41.19 -41.27
N LEU A 267 -34.50 -40.83 -42.25
CA LEU A 267 -36.00 -40.73 -42.30
C LEU A 267 -36.45 -39.34 -42.82
N ALA A 268 -37.55 -39.13 -43.58
CA ALA A 268 -38.39 -39.95 -44.47
C ALA A 268 -39.17 -38.99 -45.44
N GLN A 269 -39.81 -39.48 -46.51
CA GLN A 269 -40.38 -38.66 -47.61
C GLN A 269 -41.92 -38.44 -47.51
N ASN A 270 -42.47 -37.37 -48.12
CA ASN A 270 -43.72 -37.42 -48.93
C ASN A 270 -44.10 -36.11 -49.68
N ASN A 271 -43.79 -36.07 -51.00
CA ASN A 271 -44.65 -35.71 -52.17
C ASN A 271 -45.37 -34.33 -52.38
N PRO A 272 -45.71 -33.96 -53.65
CA PRO A 272 -45.40 -32.60 -54.17
C PRO A 272 -46.44 -31.91 -55.08
N HIS A 273 -46.13 -30.66 -55.51
CA HIS A 273 -46.55 -29.95 -56.75
C HIS A 273 -45.84 -28.57 -56.81
N GLN A 274 -45.57 -27.85 -57.92
CA GLN A 274 -45.66 -28.09 -59.38
C GLN A 274 -44.55 -27.31 -60.17
N HIS A 275 -44.15 -27.85 -61.33
CA HIS A 275 -43.57 -27.25 -62.56
C HIS A 275 -42.85 -25.87 -62.61
N HIS A 276 -41.52 -25.89 -62.88
CA HIS A 276 -40.87 -25.76 -64.21
C HIS A 276 -39.36 -26.09 -64.06
N GLN A 277 -38.84 -27.21 -64.60
CA GLN A 277 -38.05 -27.33 -65.86
C GLN A 277 -36.90 -26.30 -66.03
N LEU A 278 -35.63 -26.66 -66.33
CA LEU A 278 -35.04 -27.92 -66.84
C LEU A 278 -33.58 -28.12 -66.34
N THR A 279 -33.28 -29.34 -65.84
CA THR A 279 -32.12 -30.26 -66.03
C THR A 279 -30.87 -29.76 -66.82
N ILE A 280 -29.59 -30.16 -66.63
CA ILE A 280 -28.84 -31.39 -66.19
C ILE A 280 -27.45 -30.88 -65.67
N VAL A 281 -26.73 -31.35 -64.63
CA VAL A 281 -25.99 -32.62 -64.41
C VAL A 281 -25.63 -32.78 -62.92
N MET A 282 -25.57 -34.03 -62.45
CA MET A 282 -25.31 -34.43 -61.06
C MET A 282 -23.83 -34.34 -60.65
N ALA A 283 -23.56 -33.91 -59.41
CA ALA A 283 -22.93 -34.77 -58.38
C ALA A 283 -22.79 -34.06 -57.01
N ARG A 284 -23.27 -34.73 -55.95
CA ARG A 284 -22.78 -34.70 -54.54
C ARG A 284 -22.41 -33.33 -53.92
N GLY A 285 -23.00 -32.85 -52.83
CA GLY A 285 -23.55 -33.60 -51.71
C GLY A 285 -22.76 -33.34 -50.42
N TRP A 286 -23.06 -32.21 -49.77
CA TRP A 286 -22.91 -31.95 -48.33
C TRP A 286 -21.51 -32.04 -47.69
N PHE A 287 -20.90 -30.87 -47.48
CA PHE A 287 -20.30 -30.52 -46.18
C PHE A 287 -20.78 -29.10 -45.78
N ALA A 288 -20.74 -28.79 -44.49
CA ALA A 288 -21.57 -27.76 -43.87
C ALA A 288 -21.07 -26.32 -44.02
N SER A 289 -22.04 -25.40 -43.98
CA SER A 289 -22.03 -24.15 -43.22
C SER A 289 -20.67 -23.57 -42.78
N CYS A 290 -20.05 -22.81 -43.66
CA CYS A 290 -19.25 -21.63 -43.33
C CYS A 290 -19.22 -20.70 -44.55
N ALA A 291 -19.09 -19.38 -44.35
CA ALA A 291 -19.05 -18.35 -45.40
C ALA A 291 -20.34 -18.14 -46.24
N ALA A 292 -21.47 -17.84 -45.59
CA ALA A 292 -22.67 -17.25 -46.24
C ALA A 292 -23.32 -16.11 -45.42
N ALA A 293 -22.51 -15.33 -44.70
CA ALA A 293 -22.93 -14.11 -43.98
C ALA A 293 -22.09 -12.86 -44.37
N TYR A 294 -21.32 -12.97 -45.46
CA TYR A 294 -20.46 -11.90 -45.99
C TYR A 294 -20.89 -11.53 -47.42
N LEU A 295 -22.11 -10.98 -47.59
CA LEU A 295 -22.50 -10.24 -48.83
C LEU A 295 -23.84 -9.46 -48.80
N VAL A 296 -24.42 -9.11 -47.63
CA VAL A 296 -25.59 -8.20 -47.56
C VAL A 296 -25.47 -7.16 -46.43
N ALA A 297 -24.29 -6.54 -46.28
CA ALA A 297 -24.07 -5.48 -45.28
C ALA A 297 -23.12 -4.34 -45.75
N PHE A 298 -22.91 -4.20 -47.07
CA PHE A 298 -22.03 -3.16 -47.64
C PHE A 298 -22.77 -1.92 -48.18
N THR A 299 -23.98 -1.66 -47.68
CA THR A 299 -24.81 -0.48 -48.03
C THR A 299 -25.33 0.30 -46.82
N ALA A 300 -24.79 0.04 -45.62
CA ALA A 300 -24.98 0.88 -44.45
C ALA A 300 -23.61 1.39 -43.97
N GLY A 301 -23.09 2.40 -44.68
CA GLY A 301 -21.86 3.09 -44.28
C GLY A 301 -22.07 3.83 -42.97
N ALA A 302 -21.70 3.22 -41.85
CA ALA A 302 -21.67 3.86 -40.55
C ALA A 302 -20.54 4.91 -40.52
N SER A 303 -20.84 6.14 -40.94
CA SER A 303 -20.00 7.31 -40.67
C SER A 303 -20.08 7.70 -39.19
N ALA A 304 -19.56 6.84 -38.32
CA ALA A 304 -19.03 7.30 -37.04
C ALA A 304 -17.71 8.03 -37.35
N TYR A 305 -17.73 9.37 -37.30
CA TYR A 305 -16.52 10.19 -37.41
C TYR A 305 -15.63 9.96 -36.18
N GLY A 306 -14.83 8.90 -36.22
CA GLY A 306 -13.73 8.69 -35.29
C GLY A 306 -12.64 9.73 -35.56
N ILE A 307 -12.78 10.92 -34.99
CA ILE A 307 -11.67 11.88 -34.91
C ILE A 307 -10.57 11.20 -34.07
N PRO A 308 -9.36 11.00 -34.61
CA PRO A 308 -8.28 10.39 -33.85
C PRO A 308 -7.94 11.24 -32.63
N ALA A 309 -7.68 10.59 -31.48
CA ALA A 309 -7.22 11.28 -30.28
C ALA A 309 -5.91 12.03 -30.59
N VAL A 310 -5.81 13.29 -30.15
CA VAL A 310 -4.63 14.13 -30.38
C VAL A 310 -3.61 13.81 -29.29
N SER A 311 -2.93 12.68 -29.44
CA SER A 311 -1.96 12.19 -28.45
C SER A 311 -0.69 13.05 -28.47
N ALA A 312 -0.61 14.03 -27.58
CA ALA A 312 0.62 14.77 -27.31
C ALA A 312 1.69 13.91 -26.59
N ARG A 313 1.28 12.79 -25.98
CA ARG A 313 2.18 11.83 -25.30
C ARG A 313 2.72 10.81 -26.31
N ALA A 314 4.04 10.71 -26.41
CA ALA A 314 4.68 9.50 -26.91
C ALA A 314 4.44 8.39 -25.89
N LYS A 315 4.04 7.20 -26.36
CA LYS A 315 3.35 6.17 -25.57
C LYS A 315 4.02 5.81 -24.22
N ASP A 316 5.35 5.93 -24.14
CA ASP A 316 6.17 5.39 -23.05
C ASP A 316 6.82 6.45 -22.12
N SER A 317 6.45 7.74 -22.18
CA SER A 317 7.28 8.79 -21.55
C SER A 317 6.91 9.30 -20.15
N GLY A 318 5.87 8.74 -19.50
CA GLY A 318 5.33 9.22 -18.20
C GLY A 318 4.67 10.61 -18.24
N PRO A 319 3.83 10.98 -17.25
CA PRO A 319 3.43 12.36 -17.02
C PRO A 319 4.65 13.12 -16.46
N LYS A 320 5.10 14.16 -17.17
CA LYS A 320 6.28 14.94 -16.79
C LYS A 320 5.88 16.19 -16.01
N ALA A 321 6.68 16.56 -15.02
CA ALA A 321 6.54 17.83 -14.33
C ALA A 321 6.83 19.01 -15.28
N VAL A 322 5.94 19.99 -15.27
CA VAL A 322 6.03 21.26 -16.02
C VAL A 322 5.78 22.40 -15.04
N ASN A 323 6.30 23.59 -15.33
CA ASN A 323 6.10 24.78 -14.50
C ASN A 323 5.42 25.89 -15.32
N ILE A 324 4.45 26.57 -14.71
CA ILE A 324 3.93 27.85 -15.20
C ILE A 324 4.46 29.00 -14.31
N SER A 325 4.70 30.18 -14.89
CA SER A 325 5.13 31.36 -14.13
C SER A 325 3.92 32.16 -13.65
N VAL A 326 3.64 32.11 -12.34
CA VAL A 326 2.48 32.75 -11.70
C VAL A 326 2.93 33.88 -10.74
N PRO A 327 2.10 34.91 -10.50
CA PRO A 327 2.37 35.97 -9.51
C PRO A 327 2.61 35.42 -8.09
N VAL A 328 3.59 35.99 -7.38
CA VAL A 328 3.75 35.77 -5.94
C VAL A 328 2.56 36.34 -5.18
N ASP A 329 2.12 37.53 -5.58
CA ASP A 329 1.04 38.29 -4.97
C ASP A 329 0.00 38.72 -6.01
N HIS A 330 -1.23 38.26 -5.86
CA HIS A 330 -2.37 38.63 -6.71
C HIS A 330 -3.13 39.86 -6.22
N PHE A 331 -2.89 40.34 -4.99
CA PHE A 331 -3.78 41.28 -4.29
C PHE A 331 -3.04 42.50 -3.74
N HIS A 332 -2.45 43.29 -4.65
CA HIS A 332 -1.69 44.53 -4.37
C HIS A 332 -2.48 45.69 -3.72
N ASN A 333 -3.74 45.45 -3.33
CA ASN A 333 -4.60 46.40 -2.62
C ASN A 333 -4.96 45.93 -1.19
N ASP A 334 -4.54 44.73 -0.78
CA ASP A 334 -4.84 44.19 0.55
C ASP A 334 -3.61 44.21 1.46
N THR A 335 -3.71 45.04 2.51
CA THR A 335 -2.66 45.26 3.51
C THR A 335 -2.10 44.00 4.16
N ILE A 336 -2.82 42.87 4.17
CA ILE A 336 -2.31 41.61 4.77
C ILE A 336 -1.13 41.01 3.98
N TYR A 337 -0.93 41.41 2.73
CA TYR A 337 0.16 40.92 1.88
C TYR A 337 1.38 41.86 1.83
N GLU A 338 1.30 43.03 2.50
CA GLU A 338 2.42 43.96 2.56
C GLU A 338 3.68 43.36 3.23
N PRO A 339 4.89 43.66 2.73
CA PRO A 339 5.17 44.41 1.50
C PRO A 339 4.83 43.57 0.25
N HIS A 340 4.11 44.17 -0.69
CA HIS A 340 3.68 43.54 -1.94
C HIS A 340 4.85 43.10 -2.85
N SER A 341 4.57 42.24 -3.82
CA SER A 341 5.60 41.65 -4.69
C SER A 341 5.13 41.39 -6.12
N ASP A 342 5.60 42.20 -7.07
CA ASP A 342 5.46 42.00 -8.53
C ASP A 342 6.20 40.77 -9.09
N LYS A 343 6.94 40.03 -8.25
CA LYS A 343 7.68 38.83 -8.69
C LYS A 343 6.73 37.72 -9.12
N LYS A 344 7.26 36.82 -9.95
CA LYS A 344 6.61 35.55 -10.30
C LYS A 344 7.46 34.37 -9.82
N PHE A 345 6.81 33.23 -9.59
CA PHE A 345 7.45 31.98 -9.21
C PHE A 345 6.98 30.81 -10.11
N PRO A 346 7.74 29.70 -10.19
CA PRO A 346 7.29 28.51 -10.91
C PRO A 346 6.30 27.71 -10.06
N LEU A 347 5.05 27.63 -10.52
CA LEU A 347 4.05 26.71 -9.99
C LEU A 347 4.10 25.41 -10.80
N ARG A 348 4.32 24.28 -10.12
CA ARG A 348 4.51 22.96 -10.73
C ARG A 348 3.16 22.30 -11.04
N TYR A 349 3.10 21.59 -12.16
CA TYR A 349 1.97 20.78 -12.55
C TYR A 349 2.40 19.57 -13.39
N TRP A 350 1.53 18.57 -13.47
CA TRP A 350 1.65 17.44 -14.39
C TRP A 350 0.36 17.38 -15.20
N PHE A 351 0.42 16.82 -16.41
CA PHE A 351 -0.78 16.58 -17.19
C PHE A 351 -0.64 15.32 -18.04
N ASP A 352 -1.78 14.72 -18.36
CA ASP A 352 -1.90 13.69 -19.39
C ASP A 352 -3.03 14.03 -20.36
N ALA A 353 -2.67 14.02 -21.64
CA ALA A 353 -3.55 14.31 -22.77
C ALA A 353 -3.76 13.08 -23.67
N GLN A 354 -3.39 11.87 -23.23
CA GLN A 354 -3.54 10.63 -24.02
C GLN A 354 -4.99 10.38 -24.50
N TYR A 355 -5.98 10.86 -23.75
CA TYR A 355 -7.41 10.74 -24.07
C TYR A 355 -8.00 11.97 -24.77
N TYR A 356 -7.21 13.03 -24.96
CA TYR A 356 -7.73 14.32 -25.39
C TYR A 356 -8.33 14.27 -26.80
N ARG A 357 -9.54 14.81 -26.91
CA ARG A 357 -10.27 15.04 -28.17
C ARG A 357 -10.59 16.51 -28.28
N LYS A 358 -10.56 17.05 -29.50
CA LYS A 358 -10.82 18.48 -29.75
C LYS A 358 -12.14 18.93 -29.13
N GLY A 359 -12.06 19.84 -28.16
CA GLY A 359 -13.21 20.37 -27.43
C GLY A 359 -13.55 19.68 -26.11
N GLY A 360 -12.81 18.62 -25.72
CA GLY A 360 -12.90 18.01 -24.41
C GLY A 360 -12.41 18.92 -23.27
N PRO A 361 -12.76 18.61 -22.01
CA PRO A 361 -12.48 19.46 -20.84
C PRO A 361 -11.01 19.43 -20.41
N VAL A 362 -10.64 20.40 -19.57
CA VAL A 362 -9.48 20.29 -18.67
C VAL A 362 -10.00 19.90 -17.29
N ILE A 363 -9.45 18.84 -16.70
CA ILE A 363 -9.84 18.33 -15.39
C ILE A 363 -8.63 18.46 -14.46
N ILE A 364 -8.72 19.36 -13.49
CA ILE A 364 -7.65 19.63 -12.52
C ILE A 364 -7.93 18.87 -11.23
N LEU A 365 -6.99 18.06 -10.75
CA LEU A 365 -6.91 17.64 -9.35
C LEU A 365 -5.95 18.59 -8.63
N ALA A 366 -6.47 19.31 -7.64
CA ALA A 366 -5.66 20.16 -6.77
C ALA A 366 -4.89 19.28 -5.79
N ALA A 367 -3.57 19.43 -5.71
CA ALA A 367 -2.74 18.54 -4.88
C ALA A 367 -2.97 18.69 -3.36
N GLY A 368 -3.40 19.88 -2.93
CA GLY A 368 -3.57 20.25 -1.53
C GLY A 368 -2.23 20.53 -0.82
N GLU A 369 -2.21 20.23 0.46
CA GLU A 369 -1.14 20.44 1.44
C GLU A 369 0.04 19.46 1.32
N THR A 370 0.34 19.02 0.10
CA THR A 370 1.40 18.04 -0.21
C THR A 370 2.02 18.28 -1.60
N SER A 371 3.10 17.56 -1.91
CA SER A 371 3.68 17.52 -3.26
C SER A 371 2.68 16.92 -4.26
N GLY A 372 2.49 17.55 -5.41
CA GLY A 372 1.63 17.00 -6.47
C GLY A 372 2.17 15.69 -7.06
N GLU A 373 3.44 15.37 -6.82
CA GLU A 373 4.08 14.12 -7.22
C GLU A 373 3.41 12.89 -6.60
N GLY A 374 2.95 12.98 -5.34
CA GLY A 374 2.17 11.94 -4.68
C GLY A 374 0.73 11.80 -5.18
N ARG A 375 0.33 12.57 -6.21
CA ARG A 375 -0.99 12.51 -6.85
C ARG A 375 -0.94 11.89 -8.24
N ILE A 376 0.25 11.54 -8.75
CA ILE A 376 0.45 10.91 -10.07
C ILE A 376 -0.38 9.63 -10.27
N PRO A 377 -0.54 8.72 -9.28
CA PRO A 377 -1.41 7.54 -9.41
C PRO A 377 -2.84 7.88 -9.86
N PHE A 378 -3.41 8.99 -9.37
CA PHE A 378 -4.76 9.42 -9.76
C PHE A 378 -4.85 9.80 -11.24
N LEU A 379 -3.78 10.37 -11.80
CA LEU A 379 -3.67 10.74 -13.22
C LEU A 379 -3.40 9.55 -14.13
N GLU A 380 -2.66 8.54 -13.66
CA GLU A 380 -2.28 7.37 -14.46
C GLU A 380 -3.32 6.25 -14.42
N HIS A 381 -4.00 6.03 -13.28
CA HIS A 381 -4.96 4.93 -13.11
C HIS A 381 -6.13 5.19 -12.12
N GLY A 382 -6.17 6.33 -11.42
CA GLY A 382 -7.30 6.74 -10.56
C GLY A 382 -8.32 7.70 -11.20
N ILE A 383 -8.97 8.53 -10.38
CA ILE A 383 -10.16 9.30 -10.80
C ILE A 383 -9.90 10.29 -11.95
N LEU A 384 -8.71 10.87 -12.06
CA LEU A 384 -8.35 11.74 -13.18
C LEU A 384 -8.26 10.97 -14.49
N GLN A 385 -7.67 9.77 -14.48
CA GLN A 385 -7.64 8.87 -15.63
C GLN A 385 -9.07 8.56 -16.08
N MET A 386 -9.93 8.16 -15.14
CA MET A 386 -11.31 7.76 -15.42
C MET A 386 -12.11 8.90 -16.05
N LEU A 387 -12.02 10.10 -15.47
CA LEU A 387 -12.68 11.30 -15.99
C LEU A 387 -12.12 11.73 -17.35
N ALA A 388 -10.80 11.75 -17.54
CA ALA A 388 -10.18 12.14 -18.80
C ALA A 388 -10.57 11.18 -19.94
N ASN A 389 -10.48 9.87 -19.71
CA ASN A 389 -10.89 8.83 -20.66
C ASN A 389 -12.39 8.93 -21.00
N ALA A 390 -13.24 9.05 -19.98
CA ALA A 390 -14.69 9.07 -20.16
C ALA A 390 -15.22 10.35 -20.83
N THR A 391 -14.50 11.47 -20.76
CA THR A 391 -14.92 12.78 -21.32
C THR A 391 -14.11 13.23 -22.53
N GLY A 392 -13.03 12.52 -22.90
CA GLY A 392 -12.09 12.96 -23.93
C GLY A 392 -11.26 14.18 -23.51
N GLY A 393 -11.03 14.35 -22.20
CA GLY A 393 -10.38 15.50 -21.59
C GLY A 393 -8.88 15.34 -21.37
N ILE A 394 -8.30 16.39 -20.77
CA ILE A 394 -6.92 16.41 -20.26
C ILE A 394 -6.99 16.30 -18.74
N GLY A 395 -6.33 15.30 -18.16
CA GLY A 395 -6.11 15.22 -16.72
C GLY A 395 -4.93 16.09 -16.33
N VAL A 396 -5.05 16.86 -15.24
CA VAL A 396 -4.01 17.77 -14.74
C VAL A 396 -3.90 17.63 -13.23
N ILE A 397 -2.68 17.49 -12.71
CA ILE A 397 -2.38 17.66 -11.29
C ILE A 397 -1.76 19.03 -11.13
N LEU A 398 -2.38 19.90 -10.31
CA LEU A 398 -1.84 21.23 -10.01
C LEU A 398 -1.30 21.27 -8.58
N GLU A 399 -0.02 21.57 -8.43
CA GLU A 399 0.61 21.74 -7.12
C GLU A 399 0.14 23.03 -6.45
N HIS A 400 0.05 23.03 -5.12
CA HIS A 400 -0.31 24.21 -4.34
C HIS A 400 0.93 25.06 -4.02
N ARG A 401 0.77 26.39 -3.98
CA ARG A 401 1.85 27.29 -3.50
C ARG A 401 2.34 26.86 -2.11
N TYR A 402 3.66 26.95 -1.89
CA TYR A 402 4.36 26.50 -0.67
C TYR A 402 4.42 24.98 -0.42
N TYR A 403 3.99 24.14 -1.37
CA TYR A 403 4.10 22.68 -1.29
C TYR A 403 4.90 22.10 -2.45
N GLY A 404 5.43 20.89 -2.27
CA GLY A 404 6.29 20.20 -3.24
C GLY A 404 7.55 21.00 -3.57
N THR A 405 7.59 21.63 -4.75
CA THR A 405 8.66 22.56 -5.15
C THR A 405 8.15 23.98 -5.48
N SER A 406 6.85 24.22 -5.32
CA SER A 406 6.16 25.43 -5.78
C SER A 406 6.24 26.59 -4.78
N PHE A 407 7.46 27.04 -4.47
CA PHE A 407 7.71 28.08 -3.46
C PHE A 407 7.85 29.49 -4.07
N PRO A 408 7.07 30.49 -3.61
CA PRO A 408 7.24 31.89 -4.00
C PRO A 408 8.35 32.63 -3.24
N VAL A 409 8.96 31.98 -2.24
CA VAL A 409 9.87 32.59 -1.26
C VAL A 409 11.11 31.71 -1.01
N PRO A 410 12.24 32.28 -0.54
CA PRO A 410 13.49 31.52 -0.36
C PRO A 410 13.52 30.65 0.89
N ASP A 411 12.66 30.91 1.88
CA ASP A 411 12.53 30.15 3.12
C ASP A 411 11.11 30.26 3.69
N LEU A 412 10.81 29.43 4.69
CA LEU A 412 9.54 29.33 5.42
C LEU A 412 9.58 30.08 6.76
N LYS A 413 10.33 31.19 6.84
CA LYS A 413 10.16 32.13 7.96
C LYS A 413 8.77 32.77 7.90
N THR A 414 8.22 33.10 9.06
CA THR A 414 6.84 33.58 9.23
C THR A 414 6.50 34.76 8.32
N GLU A 415 7.38 35.75 8.23
CA GLU A 415 7.20 36.92 7.36
C GLU A 415 7.12 36.56 5.86
N ASN A 416 7.80 35.48 5.45
CA ASN A 416 7.76 34.95 4.10
C ASN A 416 6.56 34.04 3.83
N MET A 417 5.81 33.63 4.86
CA MET A 417 4.60 32.80 4.72
C MET A 417 3.32 33.63 4.54
N ARG A 418 3.38 34.97 4.55
CA ARG A 418 2.20 35.85 4.37
C ARG A 418 1.41 35.62 3.07
N PHE A 419 2.03 35.11 2.01
CA PHE A 419 1.32 34.77 0.77
C PHE A 419 0.74 33.34 0.74
N LEU A 420 0.92 32.56 1.82
CA LEU A 420 0.27 31.26 2.02
C LEU A 420 -1.13 31.48 2.62
N THR A 421 -2.06 31.85 1.76
CA THR A 421 -3.49 32.00 2.11
C THR A 421 -4.35 31.31 1.06
N THR A 422 -5.53 30.86 1.45
CA THR A 422 -6.48 30.19 0.55
C THR A 422 -6.89 31.11 -0.61
N GLU A 423 -7.09 32.40 -0.37
CA GLU A 423 -7.37 33.40 -1.39
C GLU A 423 -6.27 33.47 -2.48
N GLN A 424 -4.99 33.57 -2.08
CA GLN A 424 -3.86 33.65 -3.02
C GLN A 424 -3.67 32.34 -3.81
N ALA A 425 -3.87 31.19 -3.17
CA ALA A 425 -3.79 29.89 -3.84
C ALA A 425 -4.94 29.66 -4.85
N LEU A 426 -6.16 30.09 -4.50
CA LEU A 426 -7.29 30.09 -5.43
C LEU A 426 -7.01 30.99 -6.64
N ALA A 427 -6.36 32.14 -6.44
CA ALA A 427 -5.93 33.04 -7.51
C ALA A 427 -4.82 32.44 -8.41
N ASP A 428 -3.88 31.64 -7.88
CA ASP A 428 -2.94 30.86 -8.71
C ASP A 428 -3.68 29.90 -9.64
N THR A 429 -4.71 29.24 -9.12
CA THR A 429 -5.47 28.22 -9.85
C THR A 429 -6.35 28.86 -10.93
N ALA A 430 -6.93 30.03 -10.66
CA ALA A 430 -7.58 30.87 -11.66
C ALA A 430 -6.60 31.35 -12.74
N TYR A 431 -5.45 31.90 -12.35
CA TYR A 431 -4.40 32.35 -13.27
C TYR A 431 -3.89 31.19 -14.16
N PHE A 432 -3.72 29.98 -13.61
CA PHE A 432 -3.42 28.77 -14.38
C PHE A 432 -4.48 28.52 -15.46
N ALA A 433 -5.76 28.49 -15.07
CA ALA A 433 -6.87 28.20 -15.99
C ALA A 433 -7.02 29.25 -17.11
N GLU A 434 -6.64 30.51 -16.86
CA GLU A 434 -6.65 31.60 -17.85
C GLU A 434 -5.40 31.61 -18.76
N ASN A 435 -4.24 31.13 -18.30
CA ASN A 435 -2.96 31.38 -18.96
C ASN A 435 -2.17 30.12 -19.40
N VAL A 436 -2.60 28.91 -19.00
CA VAL A 436 -1.85 27.67 -19.30
C VAL A 436 -1.72 27.42 -20.80
N LYS A 437 -0.53 26.96 -21.19
CA LYS A 437 -0.26 26.37 -22.50
C LYS A 437 0.36 25.00 -22.25
N PHE A 438 -0.34 23.95 -22.65
CA PHE A 438 0.14 22.59 -22.49
C PHE A 438 1.18 22.28 -23.58
N PRO A 439 2.41 21.85 -23.21
CA PRO A 439 3.42 21.45 -24.19
C PRO A 439 2.92 20.40 -25.18
N GLY A 440 3.07 20.66 -26.48
CA GLY A 440 2.57 19.78 -27.55
C GLY A 440 1.09 19.95 -27.90
N LEU A 441 0.39 20.92 -27.30
CA LEU A 441 -1.00 21.28 -27.60
C LEU A 441 -1.18 22.80 -27.81
N GLU A 442 -0.11 23.53 -28.12
CA GLU A 442 -0.10 25.00 -28.22
C GLU A 442 -1.00 25.56 -29.33
N GLU A 443 -1.37 24.74 -30.32
CA GLU A 443 -2.35 25.09 -31.36
C GLU A 443 -3.80 25.07 -30.86
N HIS A 444 -4.06 24.51 -29.68
CA HIS A 444 -5.37 24.48 -29.05
C HIS A 444 -5.46 25.55 -27.96
N ASN A 445 -6.40 26.48 -28.09
CA ASN A 445 -6.71 27.43 -27.03
C ASN A 445 -7.48 26.74 -25.91
N LEU A 446 -6.75 26.12 -24.99
CA LEU A 446 -7.26 25.33 -23.86
C LEU A 446 -7.54 26.16 -22.61
N THR A 447 -7.62 27.48 -22.72
CA THR A 447 -7.95 28.38 -21.59
C THR A 447 -9.43 28.30 -21.21
N ALA A 448 -9.74 28.55 -19.93
CA ALA A 448 -11.07 28.37 -19.34
C ALA A 448 -12.21 29.18 -19.98
N HIS A 449 -11.92 30.29 -20.66
CA HIS A 449 -12.94 31.04 -21.41
C HIS A 449 -13.52 30.25 -22.61
N ASN A 450 -12.74 29.29 -23.13
CA ASN A 450 -13.04 28.53 -24.35
C ASN A 450 -13.33 27.05 -24.06
N THR A 451 -12.62 26.46 -23.10
CA THR A 451 -12.71 25.06 -22.71
C THR A 451 -13.39 24.93 -21.34
N PRO A 452 -14.29 23.96 -21.11
CA PRO A 452 -14.86 23.75 -19.77
C PRO A 452 -13.80 23.17 -18.83
N TYR A 453 -13.61 23.83 -17.68
CA TYR A 453 -12.73 23.33 -16.61
C TYR A 453 -13.55 22.65 -15.52
N ILE A 454 -13.13 21.46 -15.10
CA ILE A 454 -13.60 20.79 -13.89
C ILE A 454 -12.45 20.78 -12.89
N ILE A 455 -12.71 21.15 -11.63
CA ILE A 455 -11.72 21.03 -10.55
C ILE A 455 -12.17 19.97 -9.55
N TYR A 456 -11.23 19.16 -9.08
CA TYR A 456 -11.39 18.05 -8.15
C TYR A 456 -10.38 18.22 -7.00
N GLY A 457 -10.72 17.78 -5.79
CA GLY A 457 -9.72 17.51 -4.75
C GLY A 457 -10.28 16.72 -3.57
N GLY A 458 -9.37 16.07 -2.83
CA GLY A 458 -9.59 15.45 -1.52
C GLY A 458 -9.28 16.38 -0.34
N SER A 459 -10.00 16.24 0.78
CA SER A 459 -9.66 16.92 2.05
C SER A 459 -9.68 18.46 1.97
N TYR A 460 -8.62 19.17 2.40
CA TYR A 460 -8.45 20.61 2.15
C TYR A 460 -8.54 20.95 0.66
N ALA A 461 -7.97 20.11 -0.22
CA ALA A 461 -8.09 20.29 -1.67
C ALA A 461 -9.53 20.13 -2.18
N GLY A 462 -10.37 19.34 -1.49
CA GLY A 462 -11.80 19.22 -1.78
C GLY A 462 -12.58 20.48 -1.44
N ALA A 463 -12.33 21.04 -0.25
CA ALA A 463 -12.86 22.36 0.11
C ALA A 463 -12.40 23.43 -0.89
N PHE A 464 -11.12 23.40 -1.27
CA PHE A 464 -10.52 24.28 -2.26
C PHE A 464 -11.18 24.15 -3.65
N ALA A 465 -11.48 22.93 -4.12
CA ALA A 465 -12.17 22.68 -5.38
C ALA A 465 -13.61 23.26 -5.38
N ALA A 466 -14.35 23.07 -4.27
CA ALA A 466 -15.66 23.71 -4.08
C ALA A 466 -15.56 25.24 -4.09
N PHE A 467 -14.54 25.80 -3.43
CA PHE A 467 -14.32 27.25 -3.37
C PHE A 467 -13.90 27.85 -4.70
N ALA A 468 -13.02 27.20 -5.47
CA ALA A 468 -12.63 27.63 -6.81
C ALA A 468 -13.83 27.74 -7.74
N ARG A 469 -14.72 26.72 -7.73
CA ARG A 469 -15.97 26.74 -8.48
C ARG A 469 -16.94 27.85 -8.04
N LYS A 470 -16.95 28.22 -6.76
CA LYS A 470 -17.81 29.29 -6.21
C LYS A 470 -17.26 30.71 -6.44
N ILE A 471 -15.95 30.91 -6.31
CA ILE A 471 -15.28 32.22 -6.41
C ILE A 471 -14.98 32.60 -7.85
N TYR A 472 -14.61 31.64 -8.71
CA TYR A 472 -14.32 31.85 -10.13
C TYR A 472 -15.31 31.06 -11.02
N PRO A 473 -16.63 31.34 -10.93
CA PRO A 473 -17.66 30.54 -11.58
C PRO A 473 -17.70 30.68 -13.11
N ASP A 474 -16.99 31.65 -13.66
CA ASP A 474 -16.81 31.86 -15.10
C ASP A 474 -15.56 31.14 -15.66
N LEU A 475 -14.66 30.66 -14.79
CA LEU A 475 -13.48 29.85 -15.16
C LEU A 475 -13.74 28.36 -14.95
N PHE A 476 -14.15 27.97 -13.73
CA PHE A 476 -14.44 26.57 -13.40
C PHE A 476 -15.91 26.28 -13.67
N TRP A 477 -16.19 25.37 -14.59
CA TRP A 477 -17.55 24.97 -14.93
C TRP A 477 -18.19 24.07 -13.87
N GLY A 478 -17.39 23.18 -13.27
CA GLY A 478 -17.80 22.29 -12.17
C GLY A 478 -16.69 22.08 -11.14
N GLY A 479 -17.07 21.71 -9.92
CA GLY A 479 -16.19 21.40 -8.79
C GLY A 479 -16.58 20.08 -8.14
N ILE A 480 -15.59 19.27 -7.75
CA ILE A 480 -15.80 17.99 -7.08
C ILE A 480 -14.99 18.00 -5.78
N SER A 481 -15.70 17.92 -4.67
CA SER A 481 -15.17 18.08 -3.33
C SER A 481 -15.28 16.75 -2.60
N SER A 482 -14.26 15.91 -2.73
CA SER A 482 -14.17 14.65 -1.99
C SER A 482 -13.59 14.87 -0.59
N SER A 483 -14.26 14.33 0.42
CA SER A 483 -14.00 14.53 1.86
C SER A 483 -13.72 16.00 2.21
N GLY A 484 -14.41 16.90 1.51
CA GLY A 484 -14.01 18.30 1.41
C GLY A 484 -14.42 19.09 2.63
N VAL A 485 -13.42 19.51 3.41
CA VAL A 485 -13.58 20.20 4.71
C VAL A 485 -14.06 21.64 4.56
N THR A 486 -15.23 21.86 3.94
CA THR A 486 -15.75 23.20 3.63
C THR A 486 -16.05 24.06 4.87
N ALA A 487 -16.08 23.49 6.07
CA ALA A 487 -16.18 24.20 7.33
C ALA A 487 -14.84 24.22 8.09
N ALA A 488 -14.30 25.41 8.32
CA ALA A 488 -13.16 25.63 9.21
C ALA A 488 -13.63 25.61 10.68
N VAL A 489 -12.97 24.81 11.53
CA VAL A 489 -13.42 24.53 12.91
C VAL A 489 -12.25 24.67 13.88
N ILE A 490 -12.32 25.59 14.85
CA ILE A 490 -11.20 25.82 15.79
C ILE A 490 -10.97 24.60 16.70
N ASP A 491 -11.96 24.22 17.51
CA ASP A 491 -11.91 23.05 18.39
C ASP A 491 -12.58 21.86 17.68
N TYR A 492 -11.77 20.99 17.07
CA TYR A 492 -12.22 19.90 16.22
C TYR A 492 -12.13 18.53 16.92
N TRP A 493 -12.68 18.45 18.13
CA TRP A 493 -12.81 17.20 18.89
C TRP A 493 -13.59 16.10 18.16
N GLU A 494 -14.49 16.50 17.24
CA GLU A 494 -15.34 15.58 16.48
C GLU A 494 -14.57 14.73 15.45
N TYR A 495 -13.31 15.06 15.17
CA TYR A 495 -12.39 14.19 14.42
C TYR A 495 -12.39 12.74 14.97
N PHE A 496 -12.40 12.61 16.29
CA PHE A 496 -12.39 11.29 16.94
C PHE A 496 -13.76 10.62 17.06
N GLU A 497 -14.86 11.28 16.65
CA GLU A 497 -16.20 10.67 16.67
C GLU A 497 -16.30 9.53 15.65
N ALA A 498 -15.60 9.61 14.51
CA ALA A 498 -15.52 8.51 13.55
C ALA A 498 -14.97 7.23 14.20
N ALA A 499 -13.82 7.33 14.87
CA ALA A 499 -13.26 6.23 15.64
C ALA A 499 -14.19 5.79 16.79
N ARG A 500 -14.87 6.72 17.47
CA ARG A 500 -15.82 6.38 18.56
C ARG A 500 -17.05 5.60 18.05
N LEU A 501 -17.52 5.89 16.84
CA LEU A 501 -18.72 5.31 16.24
C LEU A 501 -18.44 4.01 15.48
N PHE A 502 -17.30 3.92 14.80
CA PHE A 502 -17.04 2.90 13.78
C PHE A 502 -15.84 1.98 14.05
N ALA A 503 -15.09 2.18 15.15
CA ALA A 503 -14.02 1.25 15.52
C ALA A 503 -14.55 -0.18 15.75
N PRO A 504 -13.79 -1.22 15.36
CA PRO A 504 -14.23 -2.60 15.49
C PRO A 504 -14.29 -3.07 16.96
N GLY A 505 -15.31 -3.87 17.27
CA GLY A 505 -15.46 -4.55 18.55
C GLY A 505 -15.58 -3.60 19.75
N ASP A 506 -14.83 -3.90 20.82
CA ASP A 506 -14.80 -3.08 22.05
C ASP A 506 -13.80 -1.90 21.98
N CYS A 507 -13.12 -1.68 20.85
CA CYS A 507 -11.98 -0.76 20.72
C CYS A 507 -12.26 0.64 21.28
N ALA A 508 -13.22 1.37 20.71
CA ALA A 508 -13.60 2.72 21.16
C ALA A 508 -13.97 2.75 22.65
N LYS A 509 -14.80 1.81 23.10
CA LYS A 509 -15.30 1.73 24.48
C LYS A 509 -14.19 1.45 25.48
N VAL A 510 -13.16 0.70 25.11
CA VAL A 510 -12.00 0.46 25.98
C VAL A 510 -11.04 1.64 25.93
N THR A 511 -10.72 2.18 24.75
CA THR A 511 -9.94 3.42 24.60
C THR A 511 -10.50 4.53 25.48
N GLN A 512 -11.81 4.82 25.41
CA GLN A 512 -12.48 5.81 26.26
C GLN A 512 -12.28 5.59 27.77
N LYS A 513 -12.28 4.33 28.23
CA LYS A 513 -12.06 3.99 29.65
C LYS A 513 -10.59 4.10 30.06
N LEU A 514 -9.67 3.67 29.20
CA LEU A 514 -8.23 3.79 29.47
C LEU A 514 -7.80 5.25 29.47
N THR A 515 -8.24 6.03 28.48
CA THR A 515 -8.09 7.49 28.43
C THR A 515 -8.67 8.15 29.68
N ARG A 516 -9.85 7.73 30.16
CA ARG A 516 -10.41 8.25 31.42
C ARG A 516 -9.51 8.03 32.63
N VAL A 517 -8.95 6.82 32.79
CA VAL A 517 -8.04 6.49 33.90
C VAL A 517 -6.73 7.27 33.80
N ILE A 518 -6.23 7.47 32.58
CA ILE A 518 -5.04 8.28 32.30
C ILE A 518 -5.31 9.75 32.64
N ASP A 519 -6.43 10.31 32.22
CA ASP A 519 -6.86 11.68 32.57
C ASP A 519 -6.99 11.87 34.08
N ASP A 520 -7.62 10.93 34.80
CA ASP A 520 -7.74 11.03 36.26
C ASP A 520 -6.37 11.04 36.95
N ILE A 521 -5.36 10.30 36.44
CA ILE A 521 -3.98 10.34 36.93
C ILE A 521 -3.29 11.66 36.58
N LEU A 522 -3.36 12.08 35.31
CA LEU A 522 -2.66 13.27 34.80
C LEU A 522 -3.29 14.59 35.29
N LEU A 523 -4.57 14.62 35.64
CA LEU A 523 -5.22 15.78 36.25
C LEU A 523 -5.11 15.77 37.79
N SER A 524 -4.65 14.67 38.39
CA SER A 524 -4.41 14.59 39.84
C SER A 524 -3.21 15.44 40.30
N LYS A 525 -3.08 15.60 41.62
CA LYS A 525 -1.88 16.18 42.26
C LYS A 525 -0.81 15.12 42.59
N ASP A 526 -1.03 13.86 42.26
CA ASP A 526 -0.10 12.76 42.58
C ASP A 526 1.03 12.67 41.56
N LYS A 527 2.13 13.39 41.85
CA LYS A 527 3.33 13.42 41.01
C LYS A 527 3.98 12.04 40.83
N GLU A 528 3.85 11.14 41.80
CA GLU A 528 4.47 9.82 41.73
C GLU A 528 3.66 8.87 40.83
N GLN A 529 2.32 8.90 40.90
CA GLN A 529 1.49 8.17 39.94
C GLN A 529 1.69 8.65 38.49
N LYS A 530 1.78 9.98 38.26
CA LYS A 530 2.12 10.53 36.94
C LYS A 530 3.46 10.03 36.42
N LYS A 531 4.49 10.06 37.26
CA LYS A 531 5.84 9.58 36.92
C LYS A 531 5.82 8.08 36.59
N GLN A 532 5.15 7.26 37.40
CA GLN A 532 5.02 5.82 37.18
C GLN A 532 4.28 5.51 35.86
N LEU A 533 3.22 6.25 35.55
CA LEU A 533 2.49 6.12 34.28
C LEU A 533 3.39 6.42 33.07
N LYS A 534 4.13 7.53 33.10
CA LYS A 534 5.05 7.89 32.01
C LYS A 534 6.21 6.89 31.85
N ILE A 535 6.73 6.34 32.95
CA ILE A 535 7.73 5.26 32.92
C ILE A 535 7.14 4.00 32.26
N ALA A 536 5.92 3.60 32.62
CA ALA A 536 5.27 2.41 32.07
C ALA A 536 5.16 2.49 30.54
N PHE A 537 4.71 3.63 30.01
CA PHE A 537 4.63 3.89 28.57
C PHE A 537 5.99 4.15 27.88
N GLY A 538 7.10 4.28 28.62
CA GLY A 538 8.43 4.58 28.06
C GLY A 538 8.64 6.05 27.65
N LEU A 539 7.77 6.95 28.12
CA LEU A 539 7.69 8.36 27.75
C LEU A 539 8.04 9.30 28.93
N LEU A 540 8.93 8.86 29.82
CA LEU A 540 9.44 9.70 30.90
C LEU A 540 10.30 10.84 30.33
N GLY A 541 9.86 12.08 30.56
CA GLY A 541 10.50 13.30 30.06
C GLY A 541 9.48 14.33 29.57
N LEU A 542 8.38 13.85 28.98
CA LEU A 542 7.31 14.67 28.44
C LEU A 542 6.53 15.43 29.52
N GLN A 543 5.96 16.56 29.13
CA GLN A 543 4.91 17.25 29.89
C GLN A 543 3.61 16.41 29.90
N ASP A 544 2.62 16.77 30.73
CA ASP A 544 1.42 15.94 30.89
C ASP A 544 0.54 15.94 29.63
N ASP A 545 0.53 17.06 28.91
CA ASP A 545 -0.15 17.29 27.62
C ASP A 545 0.57 16.61 26.43
N ASP A 546 1.90 16.76 26.33
CA ASP A 546 2.72 16.06 25.33
C ASP A 546 2.64 14.55 25.47
N PHE A 547 2.62 14.05 26.72
CA PHE A 547 2.42 12.64 26.99
C PHE A 547 1.03 12.16 26.52
N ALA A 548 -0.01 12.92 26.84
CA ALA A 548 -1.38 12.67 26.39
C ALA A 548 -1.52 12.65 24.85
N SER A 549 -0.85 13.57 24.17
CA SER A 549 -0.75 13.63 22.70
C SER A 549 -0.05 12.40 22.13
N ALA A 550 1.14 12.07 22.63
CA ALA A 550 1.97 10.96 22.16
C ALA A 550 1.26 9.59 22.21
N ILE A 551 0.49 9.31 23.26
CA ILE A 551 -0.24 8.04 23.40
C ILE A 551 -1.50 7.94 22.53
N SER A 552 -1.93 9.03 21.89
CA SER A 552 -3.18 9.09 21.10
C SER A 552 -3.02 8.64 19.65
N ARG A 553 -1.77 8.50 19.16
CA ARG A 553 -1.43 8.25 17.74
C ARG A 553 -2.19 7.09 17.08
N GLY A 554 -2.35 5.96 17.78
CA GLY A 554 -3.02 4.77 17.23
C GLY A 554 -4.50 4.98 16.84
N ILE A 555 -5.16 6.01 17.38
CA ILE A 555 -6.54 6.36 17.03
C ILE A 555 -6.59 7.13 15.70
N GLY A 556 -5.57 7.96 15.42
CA GLY A 556 -5.50 8.80 14.22
C GLY A 556 -5.33 8.00 12.93
N GLY A 557 -4.78 6.78 13.02
CA GLY A 557 -4.57 5.89 11.87
C GLY A 557 -5.84 5.53 11.09
N LEU A 558 -7.04 5.73 11.66
CA LEU A 558 -8.31 5.48 10.94
C LEU A 558 -8.37 6.25 9.62
N GLN A 559 -7.84 7.49 9.56
CA GLN A 559 -7.82 8.27 8.32
C GLN A 559 -7.06 7.57 7.19
N SER A 560 -6.04 6.78 7.51
CA SER A 560 -5.16 6.08 6.57
C SER A 560 -5.68 4.71 6.14
N ASN A 561 -6.83 4.25 6.67
CA ASN A 561 -7.48 3.04 6.16
C ASN A 561 -7.95 3.28 4.72
N ASN A 562 -7.60 2.38 3.80
CA ASN A 562 -7.99 2.44 2.40
C ASN A 562 -8.58 1.11 1.90
N TRP A 563 -9.30 1.16 0.77
CA TRP A 563 -9.69 -0.04 0.04
C TRP A 563 -8.63 -0.49 -0.97
N ASP A 564 -7.78 0.43 -1.42
CA ASP A 564 -6.66 0.14 -2.32
C ASP A 564 -5.47 -0.40 -1.50
N PRO A 565 -5.01 -1.64 -1.72
CA PRO A 565 -3.93 -2.24 -0.94
C PRO A 565 -2.57 -1.53 -1.07
N SER A 566 -2.39 -0.68 -2.09
CA SER A 566 -1.18 0.14 -2.25
C SER A 566 -1.18 1.40 -1.37
N GLU A 567 -2.36 1.82 -0.90
CA GLU A 567 -2.59 3.05 -0.12
C GLU A 567 -3.11 2.78 1.31
N ASP A 568 -3.47 1.52 1.64
CA ASP A 568 -4.02 1.14 2.95
C ASP A 568 -2.96 1.07 4.06
N SER A 569 -3.33 1.54 5.27
CA SER A 569 -2.57 1.31 6.50
C SER A 569 -3.33 0.41 7.49
N PRO A 570 -2.71 -0.69 7.96
CA PRO A 570 -3.32 -1.55 8.97
C PRO A 570 -3.27 -0.96 10.39
N ASP A 571 -2.65 0.21 10.60
CA ASP A 571 -2.28 0.72 11.94
C ASP A 571 -3.46 0.85 12.90
N PHE A 572 -4.61 1.34 12.43
CA PHE A 572 -5.82 1.45 13.25
C PHE A 572 -6.40 0.08 13.61
N GLY A 573 -6.34 -0.87 12.68
CA GLY A 573 -6.72 -2.27 12.92
C GLY A 573 -5.84 -2.92 13.97
N LEU A 574 -4.51 -2.74 13.86
CA LEU A 574 -3.53 -3.26 14.82
C LEU A 574 -3.65 -2.60 16.20
N TYR A 575 -3.89 -1.29 16.25
CA TYR A 575 -4.23 -0.57 17.48
C TYR A 575 -5.48 -1.16 18.13
N CYS A 576 -6.58 -1.27 17.37
CA CYS A 576 -7.85 -1.76 17.90
C CYS A 576 -7.78 -3.23 18.34
N ALA A 577 -7.09 -4.10 17.61
CA ALA A 577 -6.82 -5.47 18.02
C ALA A 577 -6.01 -5.52 19.32
N SER A 578 -5.00 -4.65 19.46
CA SER A 578 -4.16 -4.58 20.66
C SER A 578 -4.94 -4.15 21.90
N VAL A 579 -5.64 -3.01 21.84
CA VAL A 579 -6.41 -2.49 22.99
C VAL A 579 -7.67 -3.29 23.30
N SER A 580 -8.14 -4.11 22.34
CA SER A 580 -9.33 -4.95 22.51
C SER A 580 -9.06 -6.41 22.87
N SER A 581 -7.79 -6.84 22.97
CA SER A 581 -7.47 -8.23 23.31
C SER A 581 -7.58 -8.49 24.82
N ASP A 582 -8.25 -9.58 25.19
CA ASP A 582 -8.30 -10.08 26.57
C ASP A 582 -7.02 -10.83 26.97
N ASP A 583 -6.20 -11.25 26.00
CA ASP A 583 -4.89 -11.86 26.23
C ASP A 583 -3.78 -10.80 26.33
N ILE A 584 -2.71 -11.11 27.05
CA ILE A 584 -1.53 -10.23 27.13
C ILE A 584 -0.65 -10.49 25.91
N LEU A 585 -0.81 -9.66 24.87
CA LEU A 585 -0.05 -9.72 23.62
C LEU A 585 1.42 -9.31 23.84
N PHE A 586 1.65 -8.30 24.69
CA PHE A 586 2.99 -7.77 24.96
C PHE A 586 3.54 -8.34 26.27
N ALA A 587 4.17 -9.51 26.19
CA ALA A 587 4.72 -10.22 27.37
C ALA A 587 5.67 -9.35 28.23
N SER A 588 6.41 -8.43 27.60
CA SER A 588 7.27 -7.44 28.25
C SER A 588 6.56 -6.57 29.28
N THR A 589 5.24 -6.35 29.16
CA THR A 589 4.46 -5.51 30.08
C THR A 589 3.95 -6.25 31.32
N ARG A 590 4.00 -7.59 31.38
CA ARG A 590 3.39 -8.40 32.47
C ARG A 590 3.76 -7.93 33.88
N HIS A 591 4.99 -7.46 34.07
CA HIS A 591 5.50 -6.94 35.35
C HIS A 591 4.75 -5.69 35.87
N LEU A 592 4.07 -4.95 34.98
CA LEU A 592 3.28 -3.75 35.31
C LEU A 592 1.88 -4.10 35.88
N THR A 593 1.48 -5.36 35.88
CA THR A 593 0.16 -5.83 36.37
C THR A 593 -0.26 -5.24 37.73
N PRO A 594 0.58 -5.17 38.77
CA PRO A 594 0.18 -4.61 40.07
C PRO A 594 -0.15 -3.11 40.00
N TYR A 595 0.60 -2.35 39.18
CA TYR A 595 0.40 -0.92 38.96
C TYR A 595 -0.90 -0.66 38.19
N VAL A 596 -1.11 -1.37 37.09
CA VAL A 596 -2.33 -1.28 36.28
C VAL A 596 -3.57 -1.63 37.11
N LYS A 597 -3.55 -2.72 37.88
CA LYS A 597 -4.66 -3.10 38.78
C LYS A 597 -4.95 -2.03 39.84
N LYS A 598 -3.91 -1.40 40.38
CA LYS A 598 -4.03 -0.27 41.32
C LYS A 598 -4.69 0.93 40.65
N TRP A 599 -4.19 1.38 39.50
CA TRP A 599 -4.72 2.52 38.75
C TRP A 599 -6.19 2.34 38.34
N LEU A 600 -6.56 1.16 37.83
CA LEU A 600 -7.95 0.82 37.51
C LEU A 600 -8.84 0.85 38.76
N SER A 601 -8.36 0.32 39.88
CA SER A 601 -9.12 0.25 41.13
C SER A 601 -9.30 1.61 41.80
N SER A 602 -8.31 2.51 41.74
CA SER A 602 -8.37 3.84 42.35
C SER A 602 -9.21 4.83 41.55
N HIS A 603 -9.35 4.63 40.24
CA HIS A 603 -10.07 5.53 39.33
C HIS A 603 -11.37 4.89 38.81
N GLY A 604 -12.16 4.28 39.71
CA GLY A 604 -13.55 3.88 39.44
C GLY A 604 -13.78 2.52 38.75
N HIS A 605 -12.76 1.90 38.17
CA HIS A 605 -12.90 0.65 37.37
C HIS A 605 -12.63 -0.64 38.16
N LYS A 606 -12.76 -0.62 39.50
CA LYS A 606 -12.45 -1.76 40.39
C LYS A 606 -13.16 -3.07 39.98
N SER A 607 -14.44 -3.01 39.60
CA SER A 607 -15.23 -4.17 39.14
C SER A 607 -14.80 -4.70 37.78
N GLU A 608 -14.17 -3.87 36.93
CA GLU A 608 -13.78 -4.19 35.57
C GLU A 608 -12.31 -4.62 35.45
N THR A 609 -11.56 -4.53 36.56
CA THR A 609 -10.12 -4.87 36.66
C THR A 609 -9.77 -6.24 36.05
N LYS A 610 -10.67 -7.24 36.12
CA LYS A 610 -10.45 -8.58 35.54
C LYS A 610 -10.12 -8.52 34.04
N TYR A 611 -10.74 -7.60 33.31
CA TYR A 611 -10.74 -7.50 31.84
C TYR A 611 -9.89 -6.30 31.37
N LEU A 612 -10.03 -5.15 32.02
CA LEU A 612 -9.26 -3.95 31.64
C LEU A 612 -7.76 -4.05 31.94
N THR A 613 -7.32 -4.97 32.82
CA THR A 613 -5.87 -5.11 33.12
C THR A 613 -5.08 -5.49 31.87
N ASN A 614 -5.46 -6.55 31.17
CA ASN A 614 -4.69 -7.05 30.02
C ASN A 614 -4.76 -6.05 28.85
N ARG A 615 -5.92 -5.43 28.64
CA ARG A 615 -6.13 -4.38 27.63
C ARG A 615 -5.28 -3.13 27.88
N PHE A 616 -5.16 -2.68 29.13
CA PHE A 616 -4.28 -1.55 29.48
C PHE A 616 -2.80 -1.93 29.35
N LEU A 617 -2.42 -3.16 29.73
CA LEU A 617 -1.07 -3.69 29.49
C LEU A 617 -0.74 -3.76 27.99
N ASN A 618 -1.70 -4.14 27.15
CA ASN A 618 -1.53 -4.14 25.70
C ASN A 618 -1.45 -2.73 25.10
N TYR A 619 -2.23 -1.77 25.61
CA TYR A 619 -2.12 -0.37 25.18
C TYR A 619 -0.74 0.22 25.52
N ILE A 620 -0.23 -0.05 26.72
CA ILE A 620 1.15 0.28 27.11
C ILE A 620 2.15 -0.40 26.17
N GLY A 621 1.95 -1.69 25.88
CA GLY A 621 2.81 -2.47 24.98
C GLY A 621 2.87 -1.94 23.56
N TYR A 622 1.71 -1.64 22.97
CA TYR A 622 1.56 -1.04 21.65
C TYR A 622 2.33 0.28 21.54
N ILE A 623 2.08 1.23 22.46
CA ILE A 623 2.80 2.52 22.45
C ILE A 623 4.30 2.32 22.65
N ARG A 624 4.75 1.43 23.55
CA ARG A 624 6.17 1.13 23.72
C ARG A 624 6.80 0.56 22.43
N SER A 625 6.05 -0.24 21.68
CA SER A 625 6.49 -0.78 20.38
C SER A 625 6.66 0.33 19.34
N SER A 626 5.67 1.24 19.23
CA SER A 626 5.79 2.44 18.37
C SER A 626 6.96 3.32 18.78
N VAL A 627 7.16 3.53 20.09
CA VAL A 627 8.27 4.35 20.62
C VAL A 627 9.65 3.76 20.31
N GLU A 628 9.77 2.44 20.29
CA GLU A 628 11.01 1.78 19.92
C GLU A 628 11.24 1.82 18.40
N SER A 629 10.18 1.64 17.59
CA SER A 629 10.23 1.80 16.13
C SER A 629 10.60 3.23 15.71
N ASP A 630 10.09 4.24 16.41
CA ASP A 630 10.47 5.63 16.18
C ASP A 630 11.97 5.84 16.45
N LYS A 631 12.49 5.30 17.57
CA LYS A 631 13.92 5.43 17.94
C LYS A 631 14.89 4.72 17.01
N SER A 632 14.48 3.64 16.34
CA SER A 632 15.28 3.01 15.29
C SER A 632 15.13 3.73 13.94
N GLY A 633 14.06 4.50 13.74
CA GLY A 633 13.77 5.31 12.55
C GLY A 633 13.92 6.82 12.75
N GLY A 634 12.85 7.59 12.49
CA GLY A 634 12.86 9.07 12.43
C GLY A 634 13.21 9.81 13.74
N CYS A 635 13.36 9.07 14.83
CA CYS A 635 13.76 9.52 16.15
C CYS A 635 15.11 8.98 16.63
N GLN A 636 15.89 8.37 15.74
CA GLN A 636 17.26 7.96 16.03
C GLN A 636 18.11 9.13 16.53
N GLY A 637 18.76 8.94 17.69
CA GLY A 637 19.63 9.94 18.32
C GLY A 637 18.92 11.10 19.03
N LYS A 638 17.58 11.19 18.96
CA LYS A 638 16.79 12.24 19.62
C LYS A 638 16.32 11.82 21.02
N THR A 639 16.11 12.79 21.90
CA THR A 639 15.42 12.58 23.17
C THR A 639 13.91 12.39 22.97
N VAL A 640 13.22 11.87 23.98
CA VAL A 640 11.76 11.74 23.97
C VAL A 640 11.08 13.10 23.77
N ASN A 641 11.62 14.19 24.34
CA ASN A 641 11.01 15.51 24.17
C ASN A 641 11.15 16.04 22.73
N GLU A 642 12.32 15.88 22.10
CA GLU A 642 12.55 16.26 20.68
C GLU A 642 11.74 15.41 19.67
N CYS A 643 11.15 14.31 20.13
CA CYS A 643 10.38 13.36 19.30
C CYS A 643 8.87 13.46 19.43
N TYR A 644 8.38 13.83 20.61
CA TYR A 644 6.96 13.74 20.97
C TYR A 644 6.40 15.02 21.58
N SER A 645 7.22 16.02 21.90
CA SER A 645 6.71 17.33 22.29
C SER A 645 6.26 18.12 21.07
N ILE A 646 5.15 18.84 21.19
CA ILE A 646 4.73 19.79 20.14
C ILE A 646 5.57 21.09 20.18
N ARG A 647 6.23 21.36 21.31
CA ARG A 647 7.06 22.55 21.56
C ARG A 647 8.37 22.46 20.80
N GLY A 648 8.69 23.46 19.99
CA GLY A 648 9.87 23.45 19.12
C GLY A 648 9.81 22.46 17.94
N SER A 649 8.65 21.83 17.68
CA SER A 649 8.53 20.68 16.76
C SER A 649 8.58 21.04 15.26
N ILE A 650 8.39 22.31 14.90
CA ILE A 650 8.34 22.78 13.51
C ILE A 650 9.25 23.99 13.26
N ASN A 651 10.35 24.09 14.01
CA ASN A 651 11.29 25.22 14.01
C ASN A 651 12.16 25.36 12.76
N GLU A 652 12.28 24.30 11.96
CA GLU A 652 13.00 24.31 10.69
C GLU A 652 12.30 25.29 9.72
N THR A 653 13.08 26.02 8.90
CA THR A 653 12.54 27.01 7.95
C THR A 653 13.04 26.83 6.51
N SER A 654 13.80 25.79 6.22
CA SER A 654 14.25 25.44 4.87
C SER A 654 13.12 24.89 3.98
N LEU A 655 13.25 25.01 2.66
CA LEU A 655 12.18 24.62 1.73
C LEU A 655 12.01 23.09 1.59
N ASN A 656 12.95 22.28 2.10
CA ASN A 656 13.01 20.83 1.94
C ASN A 656 12.50 20.03 3.16
N GLN A 657 11.80 20.69 4.08
CA GLN A 657 11.41 20.15 5.40
C GLN A 657 10.04 19.44 5.46
N GLY A 658 9.49 19.04 4.32
CA GLY A 658 8.13 18.50 4.22
C GLY A 658 7.05 19.60 4.25
N SER A 659 5.82 19.22 4.61
CA SER A 659 4.61 20.07 4.57
C SER A 659 4.13 20.59 5.92
N GLY A 660 4.68 20.07 7.03
CA GLY A 660 4.13 20.27 8.38
C GLY A 660 4.10 21.72 8.85
N ARG A 661 5.15 22.53 8.57
CA ARG A 661 5.19 23.94 8.95
C ARG A 661 4.16 24.75 8.15
N GLN A 662 4.03 24.49 6.86
CA GLN A 662 3.10 25.17 5.95
C GLN A 662 1.65 24.90 6.35
N TRP A 663 1.31 23.63 6.60
CA TRP A 663 -0.03 23.28 7.07
C TRP A 663 -0.33 23.89 8.45
N THR A 664 0.63 23.84 9.38
CA THR A 664 0.44 24.47 10.70
C THR A 664 0.26 25.98 10.62
N TYR A 665 0.91 26.66 9.67
CA TYR A 665 0.67 28.09 9.42
C TYR A 665 -0.76 28.34 8.91
N GLN A 666 -1.27 27.52 7.98
CA GLN A 666 -2.65 27.61 7.51
C GLN A 666 -3.68 27.36 8.61
N THR A 667 -3.43 26.40 9.51
CA THR A 667 -4.31 26.14 10.66
C THR A 667 -4.25 27.25 11.71
N CYS A 668 -3.07 27.83 11.97
CA CYS A 668 -2.92 29.00 12.85
C CYS A 668 -3.54 30.29 12.30
N THR A 669 -3.71 30.43 10.97
CA THR A 669 -4.19 31.68 10.34
C THR A 669 -5.65 31.64 9.89
N GLN A 670 -6.09 30.60 9.19
CA GLN A 670 -7.42 30.56 8.55
C GLN A 670 -8.27 29.34 8.92
N TRP A 671 -7.68 28.19 9.26
CA TRP A 671 -8.41 26.91 9.24
C TRP A 671 -8.75 26.29 10.61
N GLY A 672 -7.87 26.38 11.60
CA GLY A 672 -8.02 25.67 12.87
C GLY A 672 -7.75 24.16 12.75
N TYR A 673 -8.74 23.33 13.03
CA TYR A 673 -8.69 21.86 13.11
C TYR A 673 -7.83 21.31 14.25
N TRP A 674 -7.86 21.96 15.41
CA TRP A 674 -7.21 21.43 16.61
C TRP A 674 -8.00 20.22 17.14
N GLN A 675 -7.43 19.02 16.99
CA GLN A 675 -8.07 17.76 17.34
C GLN A 675 -8.02 17.54 18.87
N THR A 676 -8.94 18.16 19.62
CA THR A 676 -8.89 18.16 21.09
C THR A 676 -9.66 17.00 21.74
N GLY A 677 -9.23 16.58 22.94
CA GLY A 677 -10.09 15.80 23.85
C GLY A 677 -10.94 16.69 24.75
N SER A 678 -10.53 17.95 24.92
CA SER A 678 -11.17 18.93 25.80
C SER A 678 -12.61 19.27 25.38
N GLY A 679 -12.86 19.41 24.06
CA GLY A 679 -14.15 19.80 23.48
C GLY A 679 -15.27 18.76 23.62
N VAL A 680 -14.91 17.48 23.87
CA VAL A 680 -15.88 16.39 24.02
C VAL A 680 -16.90 16.72 25.12
N PRO A 681 -18.22 16.56 24.90
CA PRO A 681 -19.26 16.89 25.88
C PRO A 681 -19.01 16.27 27.26
N LYS A 682 -19.31 16.99 28.35
CA LYS A 682 -18.98 16.56 29.73
C LYS A 682 -19.62 15.22 30.16
N GLY A 683 -20.75 14.84 29.55
CA GLY A 683 -21.41 13.56 29.78
C GLY A 683 -20.83 12.38 28.99
N GLN A 684 -19.84 12.64 28.13
CA GLN A 684 -19.21 11.66 27.24
C GLN A 684 -17.73 11.48 27.61
N LEU A 685 -17.26 10.23 27.58
CA LEU A 685 -15.83 9.92 27.69
C LEU A 685 -15.14 10.25 26.36
N PRO A 686 -13.99 10.93 26.38
CA PRO A 686 -13.28 11.27 25.16
C PRO A 686 -12.45 10.08 24.65
N MET A 687 -12.16 10.04 23.35
CA MET A 687 -11.24 9.06 22.78
C MET A 687 -9.78 9.38 23.16
N VAL A 688 -9.40 10.66 23.06
CA VAL A 688 -8.09 11.19 23.46
C VAL A 688 -8.18 12.00 24.76
N SER A 689 -7.06 12.24 25.42
CA SER A 689 -7.01 12.93 26.71
C SER A 689 -7.59 14.35 26.68
N ARG A 690 -8.31 14.75 27.74
CA ARG A 690 -8.79 16.14 27.90
C ARG A 690 -7.69 17.17 28.14
N LEU A 691 -6.44 16.75 28.33
CA LEU A 691 -5.26 17.63 28.36
C LEU A 691 -4.83 18.10 26.98
N ILE A 692 -5.28 17.41 25.92
CA ILE A 692 -5.21 17.93 24.56
C ILE A 692 -6.38 18.92 24.44
N ASP A 693 -6.08 20.21 24.57
CA ASP A 693 -7.00 21.33 24.41
C ASP A 693 -6.52 22.32 23.35
N VAL A 694 -7.32 23.35 23.06
CA VAL A 694 -6.96 24.37 22.05
C VAL A 694 -5.69 25.14 22.45
N GLU A 695 -5.44 25.37 23.74
CA GLU A 695 -4.26 26.09 24.23
C GLU A 695 -2.99 25.27 23.97
N TYR A 696 -3.03 23.96 24.24
CA TYR A 696 -1.97 23.01 23.90
C TYR A 696 -1.74 22.93 22.37
N SER A 697 -2.80 22.68 21.59
CA SER A 697 -2.67 22.52 20.14
C SER A 697 -2.18 23.78 19.42
N THR A 698 -2.41 24.97 19.98
CA THR A 698 -1.95 26.25 19.41
C THR A 698 -0.56 26.68 19.90
N ILE A 699 0.17 25.86 20.65
CA ILE A 699 1.55 26.14 21.05
C ILE A 699 2.44 26.52 19.86
N PRO A 700 2.47 25.78 18.73
CA PRO A 700 3.27 26.18 17.57
C PRO A 700 2.86 27.53 16.97
N CYS A 701 1.58 27.90 17.03
CA CYS A 701 1.13 29.23 16.59
C CYS A 701 1.90 30.34 17.31
N ARG A 702 2.05 30.21 18.64
CA ARG A 702 2.74 31.19 19.48
C ARG A 702 4.26 31.09 19.37
N GLU A 703 4.82 29.88 19.48
CA GLU A 703 6.27 29.67 19.54
C GLU A 703 6.96 29.85 18.18
N GLU A 704 6.32 29.41 17.09
CA GLU A 704 6.96 29.24 15.78
C GLU A 704 6.57 30.31 14.76
N PHE A 705 5.39 30.91 14.95
CA PHE A 705 4.83 31.95 14.09
C PHE A 705 4.53 33.27 14.82
N ASN A 706 4.70 33.36 16.14
CA ASN A 706 4.32 34.53 16.95
C ASN A 706 2.83 34.95 16.77
N ILE A 707 1.97 34.00 16.38
CA ILE A 707 0.52 34.16 16.24
C ILE A 707 -0.13 33.87 17.58
N THR A 708 -0.63 34.92 18.23
CA THR A 708 -1.29 34.86 19.55
C THR A 708 -2.81 35.02 19.49
N THR A 709 -3.36 35.32 18.30
CA THR A 709 -4.80 35.41 18.04
C THR A 709 -5.35 34.07 17.52
N PRO A 710 -6.63 33.74 17.78
CA PRO A 710 -7.29 32.61 17.11
C PRO A 710 -7.28 32.76 15.58
N PRO A 711 -7.30 31.64 14.82
CA PRO A 711 -7.40 31.68 13.36
C PRO A 711 -8.73 32.31 12.92
N ASN A 712 -8.68 33.04 11.80
CA ASN A 712 -9.85 33.70 11.20
C ASN A 712 -10.69 32.71 10.39
N VAL A 713 -11.32 31.75 11.07
CA VAL A 713 -12.16 30.71 10.45
C VAL A 713 -13.36 31.27 9.69
N GLU A 714 -13.79 32.50 9.99
CA GLU A 714 -14.85 33.18 9.23
C GLU A 714 -14.40 33.56 7.81
N SER A 715 -13.09 33.76 7.58
CA SER A 715 -12.57 33.97 6.23
C SER A 715 -12.86 32.80 5.28
N ILE A 716 -12.97 31.59 5.83
CA ILE A 716 -13.35 30.35 5.13
C ILE A 716 -14.86 30.12 5.22
N ASN A 717 -15.44 30.17 6.42
CA ASN A 717 -16.84 29.81 6.65
C ASN A 717 -17.85 30.73 5.94
N LYS A 718 -17.48 31.99 5.64
CA LYS A 718 -18.25 32.90 4.76
C LYS A 718 -18.57 32.29 3.38
N LEU A 719 -17.76 31.31 2.92
CA LEU A 719 -17.96 30.60 1.65
C LEU A 719 -19.07 29.54 1.72
N GLY A 720 -19.58 29.23 2.91
CA GLY A 720 -20.76 28.37 3.12
C GLY A 720 -20.63 27.46 4.33
N GLY A 721 -19.41 27.12 4.75
CA GLY A 721 -19.16 26.23 5.89
C GLY A 721 -19.87 24.89 5.73
N PHE A 722 -20.51 24.44 6.81
CA PHE A 722 -21.41 23.28 6.80
C PHE A 722 -22.56 23.39 5.80
N ASN A 723 -23.02 24.61 5.50
CA ASN A 723 -24.12 24.90 4.58
C ASN A 723 -23.64 25.18 3.13
N PHE A 724 -22.42 24.77 2.77
CA PHE A 724 -21.92 24.94 1.40
C PHE A 724 -22.86 24.29 0.38
N SER A 725 -23.26 25.06 -0.62
CA SER A 725 -24.10 24.69 -1.76
C SER A 725 -23.78 25.65 -2.90
N PHE A 726 -23.63 25.11 -4.12
CA PHE A 726 -23.38 25.89 -5.34
C PHE A 726 -23.61 25.03 -6.59
N PRO A 727 -24.20 25.56 -7.68
CA PRO A 727 -24.47 24.78 -8.88
C PRO A 727 -23.20 24.22 -9.55
N ARG A 728 -23.26 22.93 -9.88
CA ARG A 728 -22.14 22.09 -10.34
C ARG A 728 -21.03 21.98 -9.30
N VAL A 729 -21.40 21.76 -8.04
CA VAL A 729 -20.49 21.26 -7.01
C VAL A 729 -21.00 19.93 -6.48
N ALA A 730 -20.17 18.89 -6.56
CA ALA A 730 -20.39 17.62 -5.90
C ALA A 730 -19.75 17.63 -4.51
N ILE A 731 -20.51 17.23 -3.50
CA ILE A 731 -19.99 16.93 -2.16
C ILE A 731 -20.00 15.41 -2.00
N ILE A 732 -18.82 14.84 -1.75
CA ILE A 732 -18.61 13.41 -1.65
C ILE A 732 -17.83 13.14 -0.36
N ASP A 733 -18.26 12.19 0.46
CA ASP A 733 -17.61 11.88 1.74
C ASP A 733 -17.63 10.38 2.03
N GLY A 734 -16.62 9.89 2.77
CA GLY A 734 -16.68 8.59 3.40
C GLY A 734 -17.61 8.55 4.61
N GLU A 735 -18.38 7.48 4.80
CA GLU A 735 -19.23 7.32 5.99
C GLU A 735 -18.42 7.32 7.30
N TYR A 736 -17.25 6.70 7.29
CA TYR A 736 -16.35 6.45 8.42
C TYR A 736 -15.21 7.48 8.50
N ASP A 737 -15.19 8.49 7.64
CA ASP A 737 -14.12 9.48 7.57
C ASP A 737 -14.07 10.38 8.84
N PRO A 738 -12.92 10.45 9.56
CA PRO A 738 -12.67 11.45 10.61
C PRO A 738 -12.91 12.91 10.20
N TRP A 739 -12.77 13.25 8.91
CA TRP A 739 -12.97 14.61 8.40
C TRP A 739 -14.42 14.96 8.06
N ARG A 740 -15.32 13.97 7.95
CA ARG A 740 -16.76 14.16 7.70
C ARG A 740 -17.43 15.15 8.66
N ALA A 741 -16.93 15.29 9.89
CA ALA A 741 -17.47 16.24 10.87
C ALA A 741 -17.10 17.72 10.61
N ALA A 742 -16.25 17.99 9.60
CA ALA A 742 -15.92 19.30 9.04
C ALA A 742 -16.51 19.53 7.63
N THR A 743 -17.31 18.60 7.10
CA THR A 743 -17.94 18.68 5.77
C THR A 743 -19.47 18.84 5.88
N PRO A 744 -20.18 19.11 4.76
CA PRO A 744 -21.63 19.17 4.77
C PRO A 744 -22.31 17.85 5.17
N HIS A 745 -21.62 16.71 5.08
CA HIS A 745 -22.10 15.39 5.51
C HIS A 745 -22.01 15.14 7.03
N LYS A 746 -21.62 16.15 7.83
CA LYS A 746 -21.59 16.08 9.30
C LYS A 746 -22.91 15.55 9.87
N ILE A 747 -22.79 14.58 10.77
CA ILE A 747 -23.92 13.92 11.44
C ILE A 747 -24.74 14.97 12.22
N GLY A 748 -26.06 14.94 12.05
CA GLY A 748 -27.01 15.86 12.69
C GLY A 748 -27.39 17.08 11.84
N LEU A 749 -26.73 17.32 10.71
CA LEU A 749 -27.20 18.30 9.73
C LEU A 749 -28.46 17.80 8.97
N PRO A 750 -29.30 18.70 8.43
CA PRO A 750 -30.46 18.31 7.63
C PRO A 750 -30.08 17.48 6.39
N PRO A 751 -30.83 16.43 6.04
CA PRO A 751 -30.55 15.64 4.84
C PRO A 751 -30.72 16.49 3.57
N ARG A 752 -29.84 16.28 2.60
CA ARG A 752 -29.90 16.95 1.29
C ARG A 752 -30.27 15.98 0.20
N LYS A 753 -30.98 16.49 -0.80
CA LYS A 753 -31.31 15.72 -2.00
C LYS A 753 -30.13 15.80 -2.96
N SER A 754 -29.47 14.68 -3.21
CA SER A 754 -28.52 14.55 -4.32
C SER A 754 -29.22 14.82 -5.65
N THR A 755 -28.61 15.62 -6.50
CA THR A 755 -29.09 15.95 -7.85
C THR A 755 -27.93 15.95 -8.84
N VAL A 756 -28.21 15.98 -10.14
CA VAL A 756 -27.15 16.12 -11.15
C VAL A 756 -26.38 17.44 -10.99
N SER A 757 -27.04 18.56 -10.64
CA SER A 757 -26.35 19.85 -10.49
C SER A 757 -25.62 20.00 -9.16
N GLU A 758 -26.16 19.42 -8.09
CA GLU A 758 -25.52 19.35 -6.77
C GLU A 758 -25.53 17.89 -6.29
N PRO A 759 -24.54 17.08 -6.73
CA PRO A 759 -24.37 15.71 -6.26
C PRO A 759 -24.00 15.70 -4.78
N TYR A 760 -24.61 14.77 -4.05
CA TYR A 760 -24.46 14.62 -2.61
C TYR A 760 -24.34 13.14 -2.29
N ILE A 761 -23.10 12.66 -2.14
CA ILE A 761 -22.75 11.23 -2.12
C ILE A 761 -22.03 10.90 -0.81
N LEU A 762 -22.59 9.98 -0.04
CA LEU A 762 -21.92 9.38 1.11
C LEU A 762 -21.56 7.94 0.74
N ILE A 763 -20.27 7.60 0.79
CA ILE A 763 -19.75 6.27 0.43
C ILE A 763 -19.84 5.36 1.67
N PRO A 764 -20.67 4.30 1.67
CA PRO A 764 -20.78 3.37 2.80
C PRO A 764 -19.43 2.72 3.11
N TYR A 765 -19.08 2.65 4.40
CA TYR A 765 -17.77 2.21 4.90
C TYR A 765 -16.54 3.03 4.43
N GLY A 766 -16.73 4.04 3.57
CA GLY A 766 -15.65 4.86 3.05
C GLY A 766 -14.96 5.64 4.16
N VAL A 767 -13.64 5.74 4.10
CA VAL A 767 -12.85 6.64 4.95
C VAL A 767 -12.43 7.84 4.09
N HIS A 768 -11.17 8.28 4.13
CA HIS A 768 -10.80 9.57 3.59
C HIS A 768 -10.62 9.53 2.07
N HIS A 769 -11.47 10.27 1.35
CA HIS A 769 -11.48 10.48 -0.11
C HIS A 769 -11.21 9.22 -0.96
N TRP A 770 -11.84 8.10 -0.59
CA TRP A 770 -11.70 6.80 -1.25
C TRP A 770 -12.06 6.78 -2.74
N ASP A 771 -12.83 7.75 -3.24
CA ASP A 771 -13.20 7.86 -4.65
C ASP A 771 -12.06 8.36 -5.56
N GLU A 772 -11.00 8.97 -5.01
CA GLU A 772 -9.80 9.39 -5.78
C GLU A 772 -9.03 8.19 -6.36
N ASN A 773 -8.91 7.12 -5.57
CA ASN A 773 -8.04 5.98 -5.80
C ASN A 773 -8.46 5.13 -7.02
N GLY A 774 -7.52 4.40 -7.59
CA GLY A 774 -7.77 3.43 -8.66
C GLY A 774 -6.62 2.45 -8.74
N LEU A 775 -6.93 1.18 -9.02
CA LEU A 775 -5.93 0.13 -9.10
C LEU A 775 -5.00 0.34 -10.30
N ASP A 776 -3.73 -0.05 -10.14
CA ASP A 776 -2.80 -0.21 -11.25
C ASP A 776 -3.43 -1.09 -12.38
N PRO A 777 -3.25 -0.75 -13.68
CA PRO A 777 -3.81 -1.54 -14.78
C PRO A 777 -3.41 -3.01 -14.82
N ASP A 778 -2.24 -3.37 -14.28
CA ASP A 778 -1.73 -4.74 -14.19
C ASP A 778 -2.10 -5.42 -12.84
N SER A 779 -2.90 -4.77 -11.99
CA SER A 779 -3.35 -5.31 -10.71
C SER A 779 -4.18 -6.58 -10.88
N THR A 780 -3.83 -7.61 -10.08
CA THR A 780 -4.56 -8.88 -10.01
C THR A 780 -5.49 -8.99 -8.80
N GLU A 781 -5.77 -7.85 -8.14
CA GLU A 781 -6.61 -7.81 -6.94
C GLU A 781 -8.05 -8.23 -7.19
N ILE A 782 -8.60 -9.03 -6.27
CA ILE A 782 -9.90 -9.70 -6.47
C ILE A 782 -11.00 -8.91 -5.77
N GLY A 783 -11.96 -8.41 -6.56
CA GLY A 783 -13.18 -7.77 -6.04
C GLY A 783 -13.03 -6.30 -5.64
N LEU A 784 -11.94 -5.65 -6.07
CA LEU A 784 -11.71 -4.23 -5.94
C LEU A 784 -11.93 -3.49 -7.28
N PRO A 785 -12.28 -2.19 -7.29
CA PRO A 785 -12.73 -1.40 -6.13
C PRO A 785 -14.02 -1.95 -5.50
N PRO A 786 -14.26 -1.71 -4.20
CA PRO A 786 -15.49 -2.16 -3.54
C PRO A 786 -16.73 -1.60 -4.26
N PRO A 787 -17.87 -2.33 -4.31
CA PRO A 787 -19.06 -1.89 -5.06
C PRO A 787 -19.57 -0.49 -4.70
N ALA A 788 -19.39 -0.05 -3.45
CA ALA A 788 -19.71 1.31 -3.00
C ALA A 788 -18.84 2.39 -3.67
N VAL A 789 -17.52 2.14 -3.76
CA VAL A 789 -16.55 3.03 -4.40
C VAL A 789 -16.76 3.02 -5.92
N ALA A 790 -16.86 1.83 -6.52
CA ALA A 790 -17.14 1.68 -7.95
C ALA A 790 -18.40 2.45 -8.39
N LYS A 791 -19.47 2.41 -7.57
CA LYS A 791 -20.68 3.19 -7.81
C LYS A 791 -20.44 4.69 -7.68
N ALA A 792 -19.73 5.15 -6.65
CA ALA A 792 -19.43 6.57 -6.47
C ALA A 792 -18.59 7.12 -7.64
N GLN A 793 -17.59 6.36 -8.11
CA GLN A 793 -16.78 6.72 -9.28
C GLN A 793 -17.60 6.76 -10.58
N GLN A 794 -18.54 5.84 -10.76
CA GLN A 794 -19.46 5.91 -11.90
C GLN A 794 -20.41 7.11 -11.81
N ASP A 795 -20.96 7.39 -10.63
CA ASP A 795 -21.80 8.60 -10.40
C ASP A 795 -21.01 9.88 -10.73
N ILE A 796 -19.72 9.94 -10.36
CA ILE A 796 -18.79 11.05 -10.68
C ILE A 796 -18.63 11.24 -12.18
N VAL A 797 -18.38 10.17 -12.93
CA VAL A 797 -18.29 10.21 -14.39
C VAL A 797 -19.62 10.69 -15.00
N ASP A 798 -20.75 10.19 -14.50
CA ASP A 798 -22.08 10.45 -15.08
C ASP A 798 -22.54 11.90 -14.86
N PHE A 799 -22.40 12.46 -13.63
CA PHE A 799 -22.74 13.86 -13.41
C PHE A 799 -21.78 14.80 -14.14
N THR A 800 -20.49 14.44 -14.25
CA THR A 800 -19.50 15.28 -14.95
C THR A 800 -19.82 15.35 -16.44
N LYS A 801 -20.20 14.24 -17.08
CA LYS A 801 -20.71 14.24 -18.46
C LYS A 801 -21.95 15.12 -18.62
N ALA A 802 -22.93 15.00 -17.72
CA ALA A 802 -24.13 15.83 -17.76
C ALA A 802 -23.84 17.33 -17.61
N TRP A 803 -22.83 17.71 -16.83
CA TRP A 803 -22.34 19.10 -16.77
C TRP A 803 -21.73 19.54 -18.10
N LEU A 804 -20.92 18.72 -18.75
CA LEU A 804 -20.29 19.06 -20.04
C LEU A 804 -21.33 19.20 -21.16
N GLU A 805 -22.37 18.36 -21.17
CA GLU A 805 -23.52 18.55 -22.06
C GLU A 805 -24.24 19.90 -21.83
N GLU A 806 -24.36 20.35 -20.58
CA GLU A 806 -24.94 21.67 -20.26
C GLU A 806 -24.07 22.81 -20.81
N TRP A 807 -22.74 22.69 -20.71
CA TRP A 807 -21.79 23.67 -21.28
C TRP A 807 -21.97 23.83 -22.79
N ASP A 808 -22.02 22.72 -23.51
CA ASP A 808 -22.12 22.73 -24.96
C ASP A 808 -23.47 23.26 -25.45
N LYS A 809 -24.56 22.91 -24.77
CA LYS A 809 -25.89 23.52 -24.98
C LYS A 809 -25.85 25.03 -24.73
N LYS A 810 -25.15 25.49 -23.68
CA LYS A 810 -25.00 26.93 -23.36
C LYS A 810 -24.13 27.68 -24.37
N LYS A 811 -23.15 27.04 -25.01
CA LYS A 811 -22.34 27.58 -26.10
C LYS A 811 -23.02 27.48 -27.48
N GLY A 812 -24.22 26.90 -27.57
CA GLY A 812 -25.02 26.84 -28.79
C GLY A 812 -24.63 25.72 -29.77
N LYS A 813 -23.87 24.71 -29.32
CA LYS A 813 -23.66 23.49 -30.12
C LYS A 813 -24.97 22.71 -30.23
N THR A 814 -25.24 22.13 -31.41
CA THR A 814 -26.41 21.29 -31.62
C THR A 814 -26.14 19.84 -31.19
N ALA A 815 -27.20 19.03 -31.05
CA ALA A 815 -27.07 17.59 -30.81
C ALA A 815 -26.49 16.80 -32.01
N GLN A 816 -26.06 17.49 -33.06
CA GLN A 816 -25.41 16.96 -34.25
C GLN A 816 -23.90 17.36 -34.29
N ASP A 817 -23.47 18.27 -33.41
CA ASP A 817 -22.08 18.67 -33.16
C ASP A 817 -21.49 18.01 -31.90
N LEU A 818 -22.32 17.23 -31.19
CA LEU A 818 -22.04 16.46 -29.96
C LEU A 818 -21.88 14.97 -30.29
#